data_AF-A0A165UJG8-F1
#
_entry.id   AF-A0A165UJG8-F1
#
_cell.length_a   1.000
_cell.length_b   1.000
_cell.length_c   1.000
_cell.angle_alpha   90.00
_cell.angle_beta   90.00
_cell.angle_gamma   90.00
#
_symmetry.space_group_name_H-M   'P 1'
#
loop_
_entity.id
_entity.type
_entity.pdbx_description
1 polymer ?
#
loop_
_entity_poly.entity_id
_entity_poly.type
_entity_poly.pdbx_seq_one_letter_code
_entity_poly.pdbx_strand_id
1 'polypeptide(L)'
;MHELQELHICAKKTKAALHTEAVGIERYRSRDGPDVSADRYFIEGLQCSTIVGINPCEREVKQSVQFHISMYRSLLASESVDLRQLTQNIYEAVEASSFLTLEALASHVARTTLLSSDRTFDKVTVQAAKPNALLYAESSEVEITRTLADYEAIGSGQDISAHSGKDGKTSHRSSGSEGSLLELLRQVSPDFFTKSSGVHTVAVALGSNLGDRFANIELALRLLEMPGALIPECSIENPQISIIDTSFMYETAPMYVTDQPSFINCAALIETNIGPQSLLAVLKKVETAVGRVPSIRNGPRAVDLDILIYDSEIIDTRPAHARTNLNNLEGQLVVPHPRITERAFVLRPLADMIPKYVLPKSGKSIRQLLRDLTISAPKDESPMYRVIPFPKYPIPEETHSTPPTPGALTLPTVPPTSQYWRYSCGPRGTSSNSARAKTYIMATLNVTPDSFSDGSKHNSLPAAMSYVTSSVNAGMDILDIGGYSTRPDAAYVSSEEECARVIPVIQALRTIDAPVQNGRADTTLNNARNALISVDTFRHDVAQAAVLAGANCINDVYAFAGPGYPLTQSSAEHFFRMREIARELAVPVILMHSRGDAGKNKDYSDYSYATDSPVLEGIRLELGERVNAAVKGRGGLRRWLVIVDPGVGFSKTVEGNLDVLRSGMAIVAENERNPLSGYPQLIGTSRKSFLGNILAQSDPDGTYQGRETEPRERGWATAAAVSSAVQQSATVVRVHDVLEMGDVVRVADALWK
;
A
#
# COMPACT_ATOMS: atom_id res chain seq x y z
N MET A 1 -14.72 67.68 -25.45
CA MET A 1 -15.69 66.90 -24.65
C MET A 1 -14.90 65.80 -23.97
N HIS A 2 -14.82 65.80 -22.64
CA HIS A 2 -14.25 64.66 -21.92
C HIS A 2 -15.33 63.57 -21.90
N GLU A 3 -15.10 62.49 -22.65
CA GLU A 3 -16.02 61.36 -22.69
C GLU A 3 -15.75 60.45 -21.50
N LEU A 4 -16.83 60.01 -20.81
CA LEU A 4 -16.74 59.10 -19.66
C LEU A 4 -16.24 57.73 -20.14
N GLN A 5 -15.01 57.38 -19.78
CA GLN A 5 -14.36 56.14 -20.22
C GLN A 5 -14.71 54.95 -19.32
N GLU A 6 -14.87 55.22 -18.02
CA GLU A 6 -15.10 54.21 -16.99
C GLU A 6 -16.14 54.69 -15.98
N LEU A 7 -16.96 53.75 -15.51
CA LEU A 7 -17.99 53.95 -14.52
C LEU A 7 -17.83 52.91 -13.42
N HIS A 8 -17.62 53.39 -12.20
CA HIS A 8 -17.58 52.57 -11.00
C HIS A 8 -18.81 52.87 -10.15
N ILE A 9 -19.64 51.87 -9.90
CA ILE A 9 -20.84 51.98 -9.07
C ILE A 9 -20.73 51.02 -7.89
N CYS A 10 -20.85 51.54 -6.68
CA CYS A 10 -21.03 50.77 -5.46
C CYS A 10 -22.39 51.08 -4.85
N ALA A 11 -23.25 50.07 -4.73
CA ALA A 11 -24.54 50.15 -4.07
C ALA A 11 -24.47 49.36 -2.75
N LYS A 12 -24.56 50.07 -1.63
CA LYS A 12 -24.44 49.50 -0.27
C LYS A 12 -25.74 49.70 0.51
N LYS A 13 -26.24 48.65 1.13
CA LYS A 13 -27.40 48.68 2.03
C LYS A 13 -26.96 48.31 3.44
N THR A 14 -27.00 49.28 4.35
CA THR A 14 -26.68 49.08 5.77
C THR A 14 -27.79 48.30 6.49
N LYS A 15 -27.43 47.42 7.42
CA LYS A 15 -28.37 46.60 8.23
C LYS A 15 -29.36 45.78 7.39
N ALA A 16 -28.93 45.28 6.23
CA ALA A 16 -29.78 44.56 5.30
C ALA A 16 -30.13 43.12 5.74
N ALA A 17 -29.24 42.51 6.53
CA ALA A 17 -29.35 41.18 7.12
C ALA A 17 -28.95 41.23 8.61
N LEU A 18 -29.47 40.29 9.40
CA LEU A 18 -29.17 40.18 10.82
C LEU A 18 -27.65 40.00 11.04
N HIS A 19 -27.13 40.63 12.09
CA HIS A 19 -25.71 40.55 12.48
C HIS A 19 -24.68 41.06 11.44
N THR A 20 -25.11 41.84 10.43
CA THR A 20 -24.20 42.46 9.45
C THR A 20 -24.22 43.98 9.53
N GLU A 21 -23.10 44.62 9.21
CA GLU A 21 -23.03 46.07 9.05
C GLU A 21 -23.69 46.50 7.75
N ALA A 22 -23.34 45.83 6.65
CA ALA A 22 -23.89 46.10 5.33
C ALA A 22 -23.75 44.92 4.37
N VAL A 23 -24.56 44.94 3.32
CA VAL A 23 -24.33 44.14 2.12
C VAL A 23 -24.40 45.04 0.91
N GLY A 24 -23.69 44.70 -0.17
CA GLY A 24 -23.69 45.54 -1.35
C GLY A 24 -23.12 44.86 -2.58
N ILE A 25 -23.14 45.63 -3.67
CA ILE A 25 -22.64 45.23 -4.98
C ILE A 25 -21.80 46.37 -5.53
N GLU A 26 -20.65 46.02 -6.08
CA GLU A 26 -19.70 46.91 -6.71
C GLU A 26 -19.45 46.44 -8.16
N ARG A 27 -19.57 47.38 -9.10
CA ARG A 27 -19.49 47.11 -10.55
C ARG A 27 -18.62 48.14 -11.25
N TYR A 28 -17.74 47.65 -12.12
CA TYR A 28 -16.92 48.47 -13.00
C TYR A 28 -17.34 48.24 -14.45
N ARG A 29 -17.62 49.31 -15.19
CA ARG A 29 -18.00 49.26 -16.60
C ARG A 29 -17.21 50.27 -17.40
N SER A 30 -16.65 49.84 -18.53
CA SER A 30 -16.05 50.73 -19.53
C SER A 30 -17.03 51.01 -20.65
N ARG A 31 -16.85 52.13 -21.34
CA ARG A 31 -17.71 52.60 -22.43
C ARG A 31 -17.81 51.62 -23.62
N ASP A 32 -16.75 50.89 -23.95
CA ASP A 32 -16.67 50.08 -25.17
C ASP A 32 -17.10 48.59 -25.01
N GLY A 33 -17.30 48.10 -23.77
CA GLY A 33 -17.78 46.74 -23.41
C GLY A 33 -16.88 45.55 -23.80
N PRO A 34 -16.99 44.34 -23.19
CA PRO A 34 -17.63 43.94 -21.93
C PRO A 34 -16.64 43.86 -20.74
N ASP A 35 -17.18 43.84 -19.51
CA ASP A 35 -16.57 43.62 -18.18
C ASP A 35 -15.04 43.79 -18.03
N VAL A 36 -14.61 44.99 -17.62
CA VAL A 36 -13.21 45.26 -17.22
C VAL A 36 -12.80 44.43 -15.99
N SER A 37 -13.77 44.07 -15.14
CA SER A 37 -13.57 43.21 -13.98
C SER A 37 -14.88 42.53 -13.55
N ALA A 38 -14.75 41.41 -12.84
CA ALA A 38 -15.88 40.66 -12.28
C ALA A 38 -16.70 41.53 -11.31
N ASP A 39 -18.03 41.37 -11.34
CA ASP A 39 -18.91 42.03 -10.37
C ASP A 39 -18.60 41.52 -8.96
N ARG A 40 -18.41 42.45 -8.01
CA ARG A 40 -18.12 42.13 -6.61
C ARG A 40 -19.36 42.33 -5.75
N TYR A 41 -19.84 41.26 -5.16
CA TYR A 41 -20.87 41.27 -4.13
C TYR A 41 -20.16 41.19 -2.78
N PHE A 42 -20.67 41.87 -1.75
CA PHE A 42 -20.01 41.82 -0.45
C PHE A 42 -20.99 41.78 0.73
N ILE A 43 -20.55 41.10 1.79
CA ILE A 43 -21.13 41.11 3.13
C ILE A 43 -20.06 41.69 4.05
N GLU A 44 -20.39 42.76 4.76
CA GLU A 44 -19.47 43.52 5.59
C GLU A 44 -19.84 43.38 7.06
N GLY A 45 -18.86 43.03 7.88
CA GLY A 45 -19.00 42.96 9.33
C GLY A 45 -20.05 41.97 9.82
N LEU A 46 -20.09 40.76 9.26
CA LEU A 46 -20.94 39.68 9.77
C LEU A 46 -20.38 39.18 11.10
N GLN A 47 -21.09 39.43 12.19
CA GLN A 47 -20.69 39.04 13.54
C GLN A 47 -21.32 37.71 13.95
N CYS A 48 -20.50 36.71 14.26
CA CYS A 48 -20.94 35.37 14.68
C CYS A 48 -20.31 34.96 16.01
N SER A 49 -20.98 34.06 16.75
CA SER A 49 -20.43 33.43 17.96
C SER A 49 -20.17 31.94 17.76
N THR A 50 -18.90 31.54 17.81
CA THR A 50 -18.48 30.16 17.53
C THR A 50 -17.28 29.73 18.40
N ILE A 51 -17.02 28.42 18.51
CA ILE A 51 -15.87 27.92 19.27
C ILE A 51 -14.63 27.93 18.36
N VAL A 52 -13.70 28.87 18.61
CA VAL A 52 -12.46 29.00 17.83
C VAL A 52 -11.21 29.29 18.69
N GLY A 53 -10.21 28.42 18.61
CA GLY A 53 -8.96 28.57 19.36
C GLY A 53 -8.30 27.23 19.68
N ILE A 54 -7.01 27.27 20.02
CA ILE A 54 -6.19 26.08 20.33
C ILE A 54 -6.16 25.83 21.83
N ASN A 55 -6.30 26.88 22.64
CA ASN A 55 -6.19 26.77 24.10
C ASN A 55 -7.44 26.13 24.71
N PRO A 56 -7.32 25.25 25.72
CA PRO A 56 -8.48 24.60 26.35
C PRO A 56 -9.60 25.57 26.80
N CYS A 57 -9.23 26.73 27.34
CA CYS A 57 -10.20 27.76 27.76
C CYS A 57 -10.99 28.37 26.58
N GLU A 58 -10.40 28.44 25.38
CA GLU A 58 -11.07 28.92 24.16
C GLU A 58 -12.05 27.88 23.59
N ARG A 59 -12.00 26.63 24.09
CA ARG A 59 -12.82 25.51 23.64
C ARG A 59 -14.10 25.31 24.47
N GLU A 60 -14.21 26.00 25.60
CA GLU A 60 -15.34 25.87 26.54
C GLU A 60 -16.44 26.92 26.29
N VAL A 61 -16.09 28.06 25.69
CA VAL A 61 -17.01 29.21 25.50
C VAL A 61 -16.99 29.68 24.04
N LYS A 62 -18.17 29.99 23.49
CA LYS A 62 -18.28 30.62 22.17
C LYS A 62 -17.66 32.03 22.19
N GLN A 63 -16.90 32.35 21.15
CA GLN A 63 -16.17 33.60 21.01
C GLN A 63 -16.71 34.38 19.81
N SER A 64 -16.68 35.71 19.90
CA SER A 64 -17.11 36.60 18.82
C SER A 64 -16.06 36.63 17.71
N VAL A 65 -16.50 36.38 16.48
CA VAL A 65 -15.69 36.46 15.26
C VAL A 65 -16.46 37.32 14.25
N GLN A 66 -15.75 38.21 13.55
CA GLN A 66 -16.31 39.10 12.54
C GLN A 66 -15.81 38.68 11.15
N PHE A 67 -16.69 38.67 10.16
CA PHE A 67 -16.36 38.29 8.79
C PHE A 67 -16.66 39.40 7.78
N HIS A 68 -15.73 39.61 6.85
CA HIS A 68 -15.96 40.35 5.62
C HIS A 68 -15.83 39.39 4.45
N ILE A 69 -16.88 39.28 3.63
CA ILE A 69 -16.98 38.29 2.56
C ILE A 69 -17.19 39.03 1.25
N SER A 70 -16.24 38.89 0.32
CA SER A 70 -16.34 39.40 -1.05
C SER A 70 -16.51 38.25 -2.03
N MET A 71 -17.53 38.30 -2.86
CA MET A 71 -17.91 37.26 -3.82
C MET A 71 -17.83 37.84 -5.23
N TYR A 72 -17.22 37.12 -6.16
CA TYR A 72 -16.95 37.58 -7.52
C TYR A 72 -17.66 36.69 -8.54
N ARG A 73 -18.25 37.32 -9.55
CA ARG A 73 -18.95 36.65 -10.65
C ARG A 73 -18.49 37.17 -12.00
N SER A 74 -18.04 36.28 -12.86
CA SER A 74 -17.47 36.58 -14.17
C SER A 74 -18.49 36.70 -15.30
N LEU A 75 -19.73 36.23 -15.12
CA LEU A 75 -20.78 36.25 -16.15
C LEU A 75 -22.03 37.03 -15.71
N LEU A 76 -22.59 37.80 -16.66
CA LEU A 76 -23.91 38.44 -16.55
C LEU A 76 -25.05 37.40 -16.60
N ALA A 77 -25.19 36.56 -15.57
CA ALA A 77 -26.42 35.80 -15.36
C ALA A 77 -27.58 36.74 -14.92
N SER A 78 -28.76 36.50 -15.47
CA SER A 78 -29.99 37.29 -15.23
C SER A 78 -30.61 37.09 -13.84
N GLU A 79 -30.10 36.14 -13.06
CA GLU A 79 -30.66 35.80 -11.75
C GLU A 79 -30.17 36.75 -10.66
N SER A 80 -31.12 37.23 -9.86
CA SER A 80 -30.87 38.07 -8.69
C SER A 80 -30.35 37.23 -7.52
N VAL A 81 -29.25 37.66 -6.91
CA VAL A 81 -28.69 37.00 -5.71
C VAL A 81 -29.44 37.46 -4.46
N ASP A 82 -30.02 36.53 -3.71
CA ASP A 82 -30.57 36.81 -2.38
C ASP A 82 -29.46 36.81 -1.31
N LEU A 83 -28.81 37.97 -1.16
CA LEU A 83 -27.77 38.16 -0.14
C LEU A 83 -28.30 38.00 1.30
N ARG A 84 -29.61 38.17 1.55
CA ARG A 84 -30.17 38.01 2.90
C ARG A 84 -30.20 36.53 3.27
N GLN A 85 -30.73 35.68 2.40
CA GLN A 85 -30.77 34.23 2.64
C GLN A 85 -29.36 33.65 2.72
N LEU A 86 -28.45 34.07 1.83
CA LEU A 86 -27.06 33.64 1.85
C LEU A 86 -26.36 34.01 3.17
N THR A 87 -26.58 35.24 3.67
CA THR A 87 -26.02 35.68 4.96
C THR A 87 -26.55 34.82 6.11
N GLN A 88 -27.85 34.50 6.11
CA GLN A 88 -28.46 33.65 7.15
C GLN A 88 -27.85 32.25 7.16
N ASN A 89 -27.67 31.62 5.99
CA ASN A 89 -27.07 30.29 5.88
C ASN A 89 -25.62 30.27 6.38
N ILE A 90 -24.84 31.32 6.07
CA ILE A 90 -23.46 31.45 6.55
C ILE A 90 -23.44 31.62 8.08
N TYR A 91 -24.32 32.46 8.63
CA TYR A 91 -24.42 32.69 10.07
C TYR A 91 -24.71 31.38 10.82
N GLU A 92 -25.73 30.62 10.39
CA GLU A 92 -26.11 29.36 11.01
C GLU A 92 -25.00 28.31 10.93
N ALA A 93 -24.33 28.19 9.77
CA ALA A 93 -23.21 27.27 9.59
C ALA A 93 -22.03 27.61 10.54
N VAL A 94 -21.71 28.90 10.70
CA VAL A 94 -20.63 29.34 11.60
C VAL A 94 -20.99 29.07 13.06
N GLU A 95 -22.22 29.39 13.48
CA GLU A 95 -22.67 29.17 14.86
C GLU A 95 -22.68 27.69 15.30
N ALA A 96 -22.92 26.79 14.35
CA ALA A 96 -22.90 25.35 14.56
C ALA A 96 -21.49 24.73 14.48
N SER A 97 -20.49 25.50 14.04
CA SER A 97 -19.14 25.00 13.80
C SER A 97 -18.21 25.10 15.01
N SER A 98 -17.08 24.37 14.95
CA SER A 98 -16.01 24.47 15.93
C SER A 98 -14.65 24.19 15.26
N PHE A 99 -13.72 25.15 15.35
CA PHE A 99 -12.43 25.07 14.65
C PHE A 99 -11.27 25.43 15.58
N LEU A 100 -10.06 24.91 15.34
CA LEU A 100 -8.91 25.29 16.16
C LEU A 100 -8.30 26.64 15.70
N THR A 101 -8.40 26.96 14.40
CA THR A 101 -7.76 28.15 13.82
C THR A 101 -8.72 29.00 13.00
N LEU A 102 -8.39 30.29 12.84
CA LEU A 102 -9.18 31.25 12.04
C LEU A 102 -9.13 30.91 10.54
N GLU A 103 -8.04 30.35 10.04
CA GLU A 103 -7.89 29.91 8.64
C GLU A 103 -8.88 28.79 8.29
N ALA A 104 -9.04 27.82 9.19
CA ALA A 104 -9.98 26.71 8.98
C ALA A 104 -11.43 27.19 9.02
N LEU A 105 -11.74 28.09 9.94
CA LEU A 105 -13.04 28.74 10.03
C LEU A 105 -13.34 29.61 8.80
N ALA A 106 -12.39 30.42 8.34
CA ALA A 106 -12.52 31.21 7.12
C ALA A 106 -12.73 30.31 5.88
N SER A 107 -12.05 29.16 5.83
CA SER A 107 -12.23 28.18 4.75
C SER A 107 -13.60 27.51 4.79
N HIS A 108 -14.14 27.25 5.98
CA HIS A 108 -15.51 26.76 6.13
C HIS A 108 -16.53 27.79 5.62
N VAL A 109 -16.38 29.06 6.00
CA VAL A 109 -17.24 30.16 5.52
C VAL A 109 -17.19 30.25 4.00
N ALA A 110 -15.99 30.27 3.41
CA ALA A 110 -15.83 30.35 1.95
C ALA A 110 -16.49 29.16 1.23
N ARG A 111 -16.38 27.93 1.78
CA ARG A 111 -17.06 26.74 1.25
C ARG A 111 -18.58 26.89 1.32
N THR A 112 -19.11 27.28 2.48
CA THR A 112 -20.55 27.48 2.67
C THR A 112 -21.08 28.55 1.72
N THR A 113 -20.37 29.67 1.55
CA THR A 113 -20.75 30.72 0.60
C THR A 113 -20.83 30.19 -0.83
N LEU A 114 -19.83 29.45 -1.30
CA LEU A 114 -19.82 28.90 -2.65
C LEU A 114 -20.92 27.85 -2.86
N LEU A 115 -21.13 26.93 -1.91
CA LEU A 115 -22.13 25.87 -2.01
C LEU A 115 -23.58 26.37 -1.85
N SER A 116 -23.83 27.31 -0.93
CA SER A 116 -25.17 27.87 -0.69
C SER A 116 -25.58 28.92 -1.73
N SER A 117 -24.70 29.26 -2.67
CA SER A 117 -24.95 30.20 -3.75
C SER A 117 -25.35 29.53 -5.07
N ASP A 118 -25.66 28.23 -5.09
CA ASP A 118 -25.97 27.46 -6.33
C ASP A 118 -24.92 27.65 -7.44
N ARG A 119 -23.63 27.76 -7.06
CA ARG A 119 -22.51 28.02 -7.99
C ARG A 119 -22.61 29.38 -8.72
N THR A 120 -23.34 30.34 -8.17
CA THR A 120 -23.49 31.69 -8.74
C THR A 120 -22.19 32.50 -8.73
N PHE A 121 -21.28 32.20 -7.79
CA PHE A 121 -20.01 32.90 -7.64
C PHE A 121 -18.84 31.99 -8.01
N ASP A 122 -17.92 32.51 -8.80
CA ASP A 122 -16.72 31.79 -9.25
C ASP A 122 -15.63 31.80 -8.17
N LYS A 123 -15.58 32.89 -7.39
CA LYS A 123 -14.52 33.16 -6.42
C LYS A 123 -15.06 33.90 -5.21
N VAL A 124 -14.62 33.51 -4.02
CA VAL A 124 -14.97 34.15 -2.75
C VAL A 124 -13.71 34.44 -1.94
N THR A 125 -13.60 35.67 -1.45
CA THR A 125 -12.60 36.12 -0.49
C THR A 125 -13.26 36.30 0.87
N VAL A 126 -12.72 35.66 1.91
CA VAL A 126 -13.21 35.74 3.29
C VAL A 126 -12.10 36.26 4.18
N GLN A 127 -12.35 37.39 4.83
CA GLN A 127 -11.55 37.92 5.92
C GLN A 127 -12.26 37.59 7.24
N ALA A 128 -11.58 36.87 8.13
CA ALA A 128 -12.08 36.49 9.44
C ALA A 128 -11.24 37.18 10.52
N ALA A 129 -11.90 37.98 11.37
CA ALA A 129 -11.31 38.75 12.44
C ALA A 129 -11.78 38.23 13.80
N LYS A 130 -10.84 38.01 14.73
CA LYS A 130 -11.13 37.73 16.14
C LYS A 130 -10.74 38.96 16.96
N PRO A 131 -11.71 39.82 17.34
CA PRO A 131 -11.42 41.03 18.11
C PRO A 131 -10.80 40.69 19.46
N ASN A 132 -9.85 41.51 19.93
CA ASN A 132 -9.18 41.35 21.24
C ASN A 132 -8.49 39.99 21.48
N ALA A 133 -8.19 39.23 20.43
CA ALA A 133 -7.52 37.93 20.55
C ALA A 133 -6.09 38.04 21.14
N LEU A 134 -5.44 39.18 20.92
CA LEU A 134 -4.11 39.49 21.45
C LEU A 134 -4.17 40.77 22.27
N LEU A 135 -3.47 40.78 23.41
CA LEU A 135 -3.37 41.95 24.28
C LEU A 135 -2.76 43.11 23.45
N TYR A 136 -3.45 44.25 23.41
CA TYR A 136 -3.07 45.47 22.67
C TYR A 136 -3.27 45.47 21.14
N ALA A 137 -3.81 44.40 20.54
CA ALA A 137 -4.21 44.40 19.13
C ALA A 137 -5.73 44.61 19.01
N GLU A 138 -6.17 45.36 17.98
CA GLU A 138 -7.61 45.54 17.68
C GLU A 138 -8.27 44.19 17.34
N SER A 139 -7.61 43.39 16.50
CA SER A 139 -8.06 42.07 16.08
C SER A 139 -6.87 41.19 15.66
N SER A 140 -7.07 39.87 15.63
CA SER A 140 -6.25 38.95 14.84
C SER A 140 -7.03 38.51 13.61
N GLU A 141 -6.44 38.67 12.43
CA GLU A 141 -7.15 38.54 11.15
C GLU A 141 -6.47 37.57 10.20
N VAL A 142 -7.30 36.86 9.43
CA VAL A 142 -6.88 36.01 8.32
C VAL A 142 -7.76 36.34 7.12
N GLU A 143 -7.15 36.54 5.96
CA GLU A 143 -7.84 36.62 4.67
C GLU A 143 -7.48 35.42 3.81
N ILE A 144 -8.49 34.78 3.21
CA ILE A 144 -8.30 33.72 2.21
C ILE A 144 -9.17 33.98 0.98
N THR A 145 -8.71 33.52 -0.17
CA THR A 145 -9.48 33.50 -1.41
C THR A 145 -9.63 32.06 -1.91
N ARG A 146 -10.85 31.65 -2.28
CA ARG A 146 -11.21 30.29 -2.68
C ARG A 146 -12.19 30.29 -3.84
N THR A 147 -12.18 29.21 -4.61
CA THR A 147 -13.09 28.87 -5.72
C THR A 147 -13.75 27.52 -5.43
N LEU A 148 -14.79 27.16 -6.17
CA LEU A 148 -15.47 25.88 -5.95
C LEU A 148 -14.53 24.67 -6.15
N ALA A 149 -13.59 24.77 -7.09
CA ALA A 149 -12.57 23.75 -7.35
C ALA A 149 -11.67 23.46 -6.13
N ASP A 150 -11.48 24.44 -5.23
CA ASP A 150 -10.73 24.23 -3.98
C ASP A 150 -11.46 23.28 -3.00
N TYR A 151 -12.75 23.01 -3.24
CA TYR A 151 -13.61 22.16 -2.42
C TYR A 151 -14.13 20.91 -3.14
N GLU A 152 -14.05 20.84 -4.47
CA GLU A 152 -14.44 19.66 -5.26
C GLU A 152 -13.47 18.47 -5.08
N ALA A 153 -12.27 18.71 -4.54
CA ALA A 153 -11.40 17.66 -4.00
C ALA A 153 -11.89 17.07 -2.65
N ILE A 154 -13.02 17.56 -2.13
CA ILE A 154 -13.62 17.18 -0.84
C ILE A 154 -15.14 16.97 -1.02
N GLY A 155 -15.51 15.88 -1.70
CA GLY A 155 -16.88 15.34 -1.72
C GLY A 155 -16.83 13.93 -2.33
N SER A 156 -17.21 12.85 -1.62
CA SER A 156 -18.40 12.72 -0.79
C SER A 156 -18.15 11.97 0.53
N GLY A 157 -18.61 12.60 1.63
CA GLY A 157 -19.05 11.92 2.85
C GLY A 157 -18.07 11.84 4.02
N GLN A 158 -17.93 12.92 4.79
CA GLN A 158 -18.18 12.88 6.23
C GLN A 158 -18.14 14.27 6.90
N ASP A 159 -19.11 14.45 7.78
CA ASP A 159 -19.26 15.57 8.70
C ASP A 159 -18.01 15.85 9.54
N ILE A 160 -17.85 17.14 9.81
CA ILE A 160 -16.67 17.76 10.41
C ILE A 160 -16.65 17.46 11.92
N SER A 161 -15.66 16.70 12.38
CA SER A 161 -15.11 16.82 13.74
C SER A 161 -13.58 16.82 13.73
N ALA A 162 -13.03 17.98 14.11
CA ALA A 162 -11.74 18.27 14.73
C ALA A 162 -10.43 17.58 14.22
N HIS A 163 -9.81 18.25 13.25
CA HIS A 163 -8.38 18.61 13.14
C HIS A 163 -7.28 17.57 13.48
N SER A 164 -6.55 17.17 12.44
CA SER A 164 -5.10 16.99 12.51
C SER A 164 -4.41 18.11 11.73
N GLY A 165 -3.39 18.70 12.36
CA GLY A 165 -2.51 19.70 11.77
C GLY A 165 -1.69 19.14 10.62
N LYS A 166 -1.48 20.03 9.64
CA LYS A 166 -0.80 19.85 8.34
C LYS A 166 0.66 19.43 8.51
N ASP A 167 1.18 18.78 7.46
CA ASP A 167 2.38 19.30 6.81
C ASP A 167 2.34 19.09 5.30
N GLY A 168 2.73 20.13 4.58
CA GLY A 168 2.31 20.42 3.21
C GLY A 168 2.99 19.63 2.10
N LYS A 169 2.51 19.91 0.88
CA LYS A 169 3.20 19.96 -0.42
C LYS A 169 2.14 20.39 -1.46
N THR A 170 2.25 21.62 -1.99
CA THR A 170 2.70 21.91 -3.37
C THR A 170 1.88 21.13 -4.43
N SER A 171 0.80 21.76 -4.90
CA SER A 171 -0.02 21.29 -6.01
C SER A 171 0.72 21.53 -7.34
N HIS A 172 1.30 20.47 -7.90
CA HIS A 172 1.58 20.42 -9.33
C HIS A 172 0.30 19.94 -10.04
N ARG A 173 -0.12 20.72 -11.04
CA ARG A 173 -1.18 20.35 -11.98
C ARG A 173 -0.71 19.14 -12.79
N SER A 174 -1.29 17.97 -12.55
CA SER A 174 -1.27 16.86 -13.52
C SER A 174 -2.47 17.04 -14.46
N SER A 175 -2.19 17.54 -15.66
CA SER A 175 -3.09 17.41 -16.80
C SER A 175 -3.05 15.97 -17.29
N GLY A 176 -3.92 15.12 -16.75
CA GLY A 176 -4.06 13.73 -17.18
C GLY A 176 -4.86 12.90 -16.20
N SER A 177 -6.19 12.91 -16.31
CA SER A 177 -7.04 11.90 -15.64
C SER A 177 -8.07 11.38 -16.62
N GLU A 178 -7.59 10.62 -17.59
CA GLU A 178 -8.34 9.47 -18.08
C GLU A 178 -7.97 8.28 -17.17
N GLY A 179 -8.90 7.91 -16.28
CA GLY A 179 -9.00 6.62 -15.56
C GLY A 179 -7.86 6.20 -14.64
N SER A 180 -7.83 6.69 -13.40
CA SER A 180 -7.03 6.03 -12.34
C SER A 180 -7.53 4.58 -12.15
N LEU A 181 -6.62 3.64 -11.83
CA LEU A 181 -7.01 2.24 -11.61
C LEU A 181 -8.10 2.15 -10.52
N LEU A 182 -8.01 2.96 -9.47
CA LEU A 182 -8.98 2.96 -8.39
C LEU A 182 -10.39 3.38 -8.86
N GLU A 183 -10.49 4.30 -9.81
CA GLU A 183 -11.78 4.70 -10.40
C GLU A 183 -12.39 3.54 -11.19
N LEU A 184 -11.57 2.87 -12.02
CA LEU A 184 -11.99 1.70 -12.80
C LEU A 184 -12.41 0.54 -11.89
N LEU A 185 -11.65 0.27 -10.82
CA LEU A 185 -12.00 -0.77 -9.84
C LEU A 185 -13.32 -0.47 -9.13
N ARG A 186 -13.59 0.80 -8.78
CA ARG A 186 -14.87 1.21 -8.19
C ARG A 186 -16.05 1.10 -9.16
N GLN A 187 -15.82 1.31 -10.45
CA GLN A 187 -16.86 1.12 -11.47
C GLN A 187 -17.23 -0.37 -11.61
N VAL A 188 -16.25 -1.27 -11.57
CA VAL A 188 -16.47 -2.72 -11.63
C VAL A 188 -17.03 -3.27 -10.30
N SER A 189 -16.57 -2.75 -9.16
CA SER A 189 -17.03 -3.14 -7.83
C SER A 189 -17.14 -1.92 -6.90
N PRO A 190 -18.35 -1.32 -6.78
CA PRO A 190 -18.55 -0.09 -5.99
C PRO A 190 -18.24 -0.23 -4.49
N ASP A 191 -18.43 -1.44 -3.94
CA ASP A 191 -18.26 -1.71 -2.51
C ASP A 191 -16.83 -2.07 -2.11
N PHE A 192 -15.89 -2.02 -3.06
CA PHE A 192 -14.54 -2.54 -2.89
C PHE A 192 -13.75 -1.95 -1.69
N PHE A 193 -13.92 -0.64 -1.47
CA PHE A 193 -13.35 0.11 -0.35
C PHE A 193 -14.41 0.74 0.57
N THR A 194 -15.69 0.42 0.36
CA THR A 194 -16.78 1.11 1.05
C THR A 194 -17.07 0.38 2.35
N LYS A 195 -16.75 1.04 3.47
CA LYS A 195 -17.13 0.58 4.80
C LYS A 195 -18.65 0.59 4.91
N SER A 196 -19.25 -0.56 5.20
CA SER A 196 -20.70 -0.68 5.39
C SER A 196 -21.15 0.09 6.64
N SER A 197 -22.38 0.62 6.65
CA SER A 197 -22.92 1.27 7.85
C SER A 197 -23.08 0.25 8.99
N GLY A 198 -22.76 0.66 10.22
CA GLY A 198 -22.90 -0.20 11.40
C GLY A 198 -21.82 -1.28 11.58
N VAL A 199 -20.70 -1.22 10.84
CA VAL A 199 -19.54 -2.09 11.07
C VAL A 199 -18.41 -1.35 11.80
N HIS A 200 -17.72 -2.07 12.67
CA HIS A 200 -16.59 -1.62 13.48
C HIS A 200 -15.27 -1.92 12.79
N THR A 201 -14.28 -1.06 12.98
CA THR A 201 -12.90 -1.27 12.52
C THR A 201 -12.06 -1.76 13.69
N VAL A 202 -11.47 -2.94 13.56
CA VAL A 202 -10.73 -3.60 14.65
C VAL A 202 -9.34 -3.99 14.16
N ALA A 203 -8.32 -3.72 14.97
CA ALA A 203 -6.97 -4.24 14.71
C ALA A 203 -6.73 -5.47 15.60
N VAL A 204 -6.33 -6.58 15.00
CA VAL A 204 -6.06 -7.85 15.68
C VAL A 204 -4.60 -8.24 15.48
N ALA A 205 -3.87 -8.52 16.55
CA ALA A 205 -2.55 -9.14 16.48
C ALA A 205 -2.69 -10.65 16.28
N LEU A 206 -1.80 -11.24 15.48
CA LEU A 206 -1.67 -12.67 15.28
C LEU A 206 -0.22 -13.08 15.58
N GLY A 207 -0.04 -14.14 16.37
CA GLY A 207 1.27 -14.70 16.70
C GLY A 207 1.29 -16.22 16.61
N SER A 208 2.36 -16.81 16.08
CA SER A 208 2.54 -18.27 16.03
C SER A 208 4.00 -18.68 16.22
N ASN A 209 4.25 -19.72 17.02
CA ASN A 209 5.60 -20.28 17.23
C ASN A 209 5.67 -21.82 17.27
N LEU A 210 4.57 -22.52 16.99
CA LEU A 210 4.51 -23.99 16.99
C LEU A 210 4.01 -24.50 15.63
N GLY A 211 4.58 -25.61 15.15
CA GLY A 211 4.19 -26.25 13.89
C GLY A 211 4.47 -25.37 12.66
N ASP A 212 3.60 -25.45 11.66
CA ASP A 212 3.65 -24.59 10.48
C ASP A 212 3.11 -23.19 10.81
N ARG A 213 3.99 -22.33 11.32
CA ARG A 213 3.64 -20.99 11.84
C ARG A 213 2.90 -20.12 10.82
N PHE A 214 3.22 -20.26 9.54
CA PHE A 214 2.61 -19.45 8.47
C PHE A 214 1.25 -20.00 8.07
N ALA A 215 1.14 -21.33 7.88
CA ALA A 215 -0.13 -21.97 7.58
C ALA A 215 -1.14 -21.79 8.73
N ASN A 216 -0.69 -21.81 9.98
CA ASN A 216 -1.54 -21.54 11.15
C ASN A 216 -2.12 -20.12 11.12
N ILE A 217 -1.32 -19.12 10.77
CA ILE A 217 -1.78 -17.73 10.64
C ILE A 217 -2.77 -17.59 9.48
N GLU A 218 -2.48 -18.17 8.31
CA GLU A 218 -3.38 -18.12 7.17
C GLU A 218 -4.71 -18.85 7.45
N LEU A 219 -4.67 -20.01 8.12
CA LEU A 219 -5.86 -20.72 8.56
C LEU A 219 -6.70 -19.88 9.54
N ALA A 220 -6.05 -19.23 10.51
CA ALA A 220 -6.73 -18.34 11.44
C ALA A 220 -7.47 -17.21 10.70
N LEU A 221 -6.83 -16.60 9.70
CA LEU A 221 -7.44 -15.54 8.89
C LEU A 221 -8.62 -16.04 8.05
N ARG A 222 -8.52 -17.23 7.42
CA ARG A 222 -9.65 -17.83 6.69
C ARG A 222 -10.82 -18.16 7.61
N LEU A 223 -10.55 -18.69 8.80
CA LEU A 223 -11.58 -18.98 9.81
C LEU A 223 -12.26 -17.70 10.33
N LEU A 224 -11.51 -16.61 10.49
CA LEU A 224 -12.07 -15.32 10.89
C LEU A 224 -13.12 -14.82 9.90
N GLU A 225 -12.92 -15.03 8.61
CA GLU A 225 -13.88 -14.64 7.56
C GLU A 225 -15.09 -15.58 7.46
N MET A 226 -15.17 -16.62 8.31
CA MET A 226 -16.28 -17.54 8.43
C MET A 226 -16.90 -17.54 9.85
N PRO A 227 -17.26 -16.38 10.42
CA PRO A 227 -17.69 -16.30 11.82
C PRO A 227 -18.99 -17.07 12.10
N GLY A 228 -19.89 -17.20 11.12
CA GLY A 228 -21.13 -17.97 11.26
C GLY A 228 -20.91 -19.46 11.52
N ALA A 229 -19.77 -20.02 11.09
CA ALA A 229 -19.42 -21.41 11.34
C ALA A 229 -18.80 -21.62 12.74
N LEU A 230 -18.40 -20.52 13.40
CA LEU A 230 -17.77 -20.52 14.73
C LEU A 230 -18.75 -20.11 15.83
N ILE A 231 -19.76 -19.29 15.54
CA ILE A 231 -20.72 -18.79 16.54
C ILE A 231 -21.97 -19.71 16.56
N PRO A 232 -22.52 -20.08 17.73
CA PRO A 232 -23.78 -20.82 17.79
C PRO A 232 -24.93 -19.96 17.24
N GLU A 233 -25.85 -20.59 16.49
CA GLU A 233 -26.95 -19.98 15.72
C GLU A 233 -27.78 -18.91 16.46
N CYS A 234 -27.78 -18.89 17.81
CA CYS A 234 -28.65 -18.03 18.62
C CYS A 234 -28.05 -16.68 19.06
N SER A 235 -26.81 -16.33 18.72
CA SER A 235 -26.09 -15.23 19.42
C SER A 235 -26.05 -13.88 18.68
N ILE A 236 -26.01 -13.86 17.36
CA ILE A 236 -25.89 -12.64 16.53
C ILE A 236 -26.56 -12.92 15.18
N GLU A 237 -27.40 -12.01 14.70
CA GLU A 237 -28.01 -12.10 13.36
C GLU A 237 -26.95 -11.76 12.30
N ASN A 238 -26.67 -12.70 11.39
CA ASN A 238 -25.70 -12.55 10.28
C ASN A 238 -24.33 -11.98 10.70
N PRO A 239 -23.53 -12.72 11.50
CA PRO A 239 -22.20 -12.26 11.89
C PRO A 239 -21.29 -12.15 10.67
N GLN A 240 -20.57 -11.04 10.54
CA GLN A 240 -19.67 -10.76 9.42
C GLN A 240 -18.33 -10.25 9.93
N ILE A 241 -17.26 -10.79 9.35
CA ILE A 241 -15.89 -10.31 9.52
C ILE A 241 -15.28 -10.27 8.12
N SER A 242 -14.65 -9.16 7.77
CA SER A 242 -13.88 -9.01 6.53
C SER A 242 -12.49 -8.51 6.85
N ILE A 243 -11.46 -9.15 6.30
CA ILE A 243 -10.09 -8.65 6.43
C ILE A 243 -9.87 -7.56 5.37
N ILE A 244 -9.50 -6.38 5.83
CA ILE A 244 -9.39 -5.15 5.02
C ILE A 244 -7.94 -4.81 4.69
N ASP A 245 -7.02 -5.09 5.61
CA ASP A 245 -5.58 -4.89 5.41
C ASP A 245 -4.82 -5.87 6.32
N THR A 246 -3.56 -6.12 5.98
CA THR A 246 -2.63 -6.91 6.78
C THR A 246 -1.28 -6.22 6.84
N SER A 247 -0.54 -6.41 7.93
CA SER A 247 0.84 -5.93 8.04
C SER A 247 1.81 -6.82 7.26
N PHE A 248 3.11 -6.53 7.29
CA PHE A 248 4.10 -7.57 7.00
C PHE A 248 4.11 -8.64 8.11
N MET A 249 4.67 -9.81 7.82
CA MET A 249 5.03 -10.79 8.85
C MET A 249 6.42 -10.49 9.39
N TYR A 250 6.58 -10.59 10.71
CA TYR A 250 7.83 -10.37 11.40
C TYR A 250 8.23 -11.60 12.19
N GLU A 251 9.43 -12.10 11.95
CA GLU A 251 10.03 -13.09 12.83
C GLU A 251 10.79 -12.41 13.98
N THR A 252 10.52 -12.85 15.20
CA THR A 252 11.06 -12.24 16.42
C THR A 252 11.54 -13.30 17.41
N ALA A 253 12.57 -12.95 18.19
CA ALA A 253 12.92 -13.73 19.36
C ALA A 253 11.77 -13.74 20.38
N PRO A 254 11.63 -14.81 21.19
CA PRO A 254 10.66 -14.83 22.28
C PRO A 254 10.94 -13.75 23.35
N MET A 255 9.91 -13.02 23.78
CA MET A 255 10.07 -11.89 24.72
C MET A 255 10.12 -12.32 26.20
N TYR A 256 9.37 -13.35 26.60
CA TYR A 256 9.16 -13.68 28.03
C TYR A 256 9.77 -15.01 28.46
N VAL A 257 9.52 -16.07 27.67
CA VAL A 257 10.15 -17.39 27.86
C VAL A 257 11.12 -17.55 26.71
N THR A 258 12.43 -17.50 26.97
CA THR A 258 13.47 -17.45 25.94
C THR A 258 13.83 -18.83 25.38
N ASP A 259 13.56 -19.91 26.12
CA ASP A 259 13.75 -21.29 25.68
C ASP A 259 12.53 -21.80 24.88
N GLN A 260 12.27 -21.17 23.73
CA GLN A 260 11.24 -21.60 22.78
C GLN A 260 11.54 -21.12 21.35
N PRO A 261 10.88 -21.68 20.32
CA PRO A 261 11.08 -21.23 18.94
C PRO A 261 10.69 -19.77 18.72
N SER A 262 11.32 -19.12 17.74
CA SER A 262 10.99 -17.75 17.30
C SER A 262 9.53 -17.64 16.87
N PHE A 263 8.92 -16.50 17.18
CA PHE A 263 7.55 -16.19 16.80
C PHE A 263 7.49 -15.58 15.40
N ILE A 264 6.44 -15.90 14.65
CA ILE A 264 5.93 -15.08 13.55
C ILE A 264 4.82 -14.21 14.11
N ASN A 265 4.96 -12.89 13.97
CA ASN A 265 3.98 -11.90 14.41
C ASN A 265 3.51 -11.07 13.21
N CYS A 266 2.22 -10.79 13.15
CA CYS A 266 1.61 -9.84 12.22
C CYS A 266 0.36 -9.23 12.84
N ALA A 267 -0.28 -8.31 12.13
CA ALA A 267 -1.57 -7.75 12.48
C ALA A 267 -2.50 -7.74 11.26
N ALA A 268 -3.79 -7.84 11.52
CA ALA A 268 -4.84 -7.69 10.53
C ALA A 268 -5.79 -6.55 10.96
N LEU A 269 -6.17 -5.72 10.00
CA LEU A 269 -7.26 -4.77 10.14
C LEU A 269 -8.53 -5.43 9.61
N ILE A 270 -9.56 -5.52 10.43
CA ILE A 270 -10.84 -6.15 10.08
C ILE A 270 -12.01 -5.17 10.20
N GLU A 271 -13.03 -5.39 9.37
CA GLU A 271 -14.36 -4.82 9.54
C GLU A 271 -15.30 -5.89 10.07
N THR A 272 -16.11 -5.56 11.08
CA THR A 272 -17.07 -6.51 11.65
C THR A 272 -18.29 -5.85 12.26
N ASN A 273 -19.46 -6.51 12.19
CA ASN A 273 -20.67 -6.12 12.93
C ASN A 273 -20.74 -6.77 14.34
N ILE A 274 -19.71 -7.53 14.74
CA ILE A 274 -19.68 -8.29 15.98
C ILE A 274 -19.14 -7.41 17.10
N GLY A 275 -19.90 -7.28 18.19
CA GLY A 275 -19.49 -6.51 19.37
C GLY A 275 -18.22 -7.05 20.06
N PRO A 276 -17.50 -6.23 20.85
CA PRO A 276 -16.15 -6.53 21.33
C PRO A 276 -16.01 -7.86 22.11
N GLN A 277 -16.93 -8.16 23.02
CA GLN A 277 -16.88 -9.40 23.82
C GLN A 277 -17.17 -10.64 22.98
N SER A 278 -18.15 -10.56 22.08
CA SER A 278 -18.47 -11.65 21.16
C SER A 278 -17.32 -11.89 20.19
N LEU A 279 -16.65 -10.83 19.73
CA LEU A 279 -15.46 -10.94 18.88
C LEU A 279 -14.33 -11.66 19.62
N LEU A 280 -14.06 -11.33 20.89
CA LEU A 280 -13.09 -12.05 21.71
C LEU A 280 -13.41 -13.56 21.79
N ALA A 281 -14.69 -13.91 21.95
CA ALA A 281 -15.12 -15.32 21.94
C ALA A 281 -14.87 -16.00 20.59
N VAL A 282 -15.10 -15.30 19.47
CA VAL A 282 -14.77 -15.79 18.12
C VAL A 282 -13.26 -16.04 18.00
N LEU A 283 -12.42 -15.09 18.42
CA LEU A 283 -10.96 -15.26 18.38
C LEU A 283 -10.51 -16.50 19.15
N LYS A 284 -11.07 -16.76 20.35
CA LYS A 284 -10.76 -17.96 21.14
C LYS A 284 -11.20 -19.26 20.48
N LYS A 285 -12.30 -19.26 19.73
CA LYS A 285 -12.71 -20.41 18.93
C LYS A 285 -11.77 -20.65 17.75
N VAL A 286 -11.32 -19.60 17.07
CA VAL A 286 -10.30 -19.72 16.01
C VAL A 286 -9.01 -20.31 16.58
N GLU A 287 -8.51 -19.81 17.71
CA GLU A 287 -7.33 -20.37 18.38
C GLU A 287 -7.50 -21.86 18.69
N THR A 288 -8.68 -22.26 19.19
CA THR A 288 -8.98 -23.66 19.50
C THR A 288 -9.00 -24.52 18.25
N ALA A 289 -9.63 -24.04 17.16
CA ALA A 289 -9.75 -24.77 15.90
C ALA A 289 -8.41 -24.97 15.17
N VAL A 290 -7.50 -23.98 15.23
CA VAL A 290 -6.15 -24.08 14.64
C VAL A 290 -5.25 -25.05 15.43
N GLY A 291 -5.59 -25.35 16.69
CA GLY A 291 -4.86 -26.33 17.50
C GLY A 291 -4.23 -25.77 18.76
N ARG A 292 -4.88 -24.83 19.45
CA ARG A 292 -4.47 -24.42 20.81
C ARG A 292 -4.59 -25.61 21.78
N VAL A 293 -3.45 -26.19 22.15
CA VAL A 293 -3.34 -27.06 23.33
C VAL A 293 -3.12 -26.15 24.56
N PRO A 294 -3.89 -26.29 25.65
CA PRO A 294 -3.63 -25.52 26.87
C PRO A 294 -2.20 -25.74 27.36
N SER A 295 -1.39 -24.69 27.33
CA SER A 295 0.00 -24.68 27.80
C SER A 295 0.20 -23.63 28.90
N ILE A 296 1.42 -23.53 29.44
CA ILE A 296 1.80 -22.55 30.47
C ILE A 296 1.58 -21.12 29.93
N ARG A 297 1.24 -20.15 30.80
CA ARG A 297 1.09 -18.73 30.43
C ARG A 297 2.36 -18.23 29.70
N ASN A 298 2.19 -17.64 28.51
CA ASN A 298 3.27 -17.23 27.58
C ASN A 298 4.11 -18.37 26.97
N GLY A 299 3.64 -19.62 27.02
CA GLY A 299 4.27 -20.76 26.36
C GLY A 299 3.93 -20.88 24.87
N PRO A 300 4.44 -21.93 24.19
CA PRO A 300 4.24 -22.14 22.75
C PRO A 300 2.76 -22.30 22.39
N ARG A 301 2.35 -21.75 21.24
CA ARG A 301 1.00 -21.79 20.69
C ARG A 301 1.02 -21.98 19.17
N ALA A 302 0.06 -22.75 18.67
CA ALA A 302 -0.19 -22.87 17.23
C ALA A 302 -0.62 -21.51 16.64
N VAL A 303 -1.48 -20.76 17.34
CA VAL A 303 -1.78 -19.36 17.05
C VAL A 303 -2.28 -18.64 18.33
N ASP A 304 -2.04 -17.34 18.43
CA ASP A 304 -2.56 -16.43 19.46
C ASP A 304 -3.16 -15.20 18.80
N LEU A 305 -4.38 -14.81 19.19
CA LEU A 305 -5.13 -13.70 18.60
C LEU A 305 -5.55 -12.70 19.68
N ASP A 306 -5.09 -11.46 19.56
CA ASP A 306 -5.37 -10.38 20.51
C ASP A 306 -6.05 -9.19 19.83
N ILE A 307 -7.17 -8.71 20.38
CA ILE A 307 -7.79 -7.44 19.97
C ILE A 307 -6.91 -6.29 20.48
N LEU A 308 -6.32 -5.53 19.56
CA LEU A 308 -5.46 -4.40 19.87
C LEU A 308 -6.26 -3.11 20.00
N ILE A 309 -7.10 -2.83 19.01
CA ILE A 309 -7.87 -1.59 18.88
C ILE A 309 -9.28 -1.98 18.42
N TYR A 310 -10.29 -1.28 18.93
CA TYR A 310 -11.68 -1.40 18.50
C TYR A 310 -12.25 0.00 18.31
N ASP A 311 -12.40 0.44 17.06
CA ASP A 311 -12.67 1.82 16.66
C ASP A 311 -11.78 2.83 17.41
N SER A 312 -12.38 3.72 18.21
CA SER A 312 -11.69 4.63 19.13
C SER A 312 -12.11 4.36 20.59
N GLU A 313 -12.69 3.19 20.85
CA GLU A 313 -13.27 2.86 22.16
C GLU A 313 -12.20 2.54 23.21
N ILE A 314 -12.57 2.84 24.46
CA ILE A 314 -11.83 2.43 25.65
C ILE A 314 -12.71 1.45 26.41
N ILE A 315 -12.34 0.18 26.40
CA ILE A 315 -13.09 -0.91 27.01
C ILE A 315 -12.24 -1.50 28.12
N ASP A 316 -12.82 -1.70 29.31
CA ASP A 316 -12.24 -2.53 30.36
C ASP A 316 -13.38 -3.26 31.06
N THR A 317 -13.55 -4.53 30.73
CA THR A 317 -14.62 -5.39 31.26
C THR A 317 -14.38 -5.83 32.70
N ARG A 318 -13.18 -5.60 33.24
CA ARG A 318 -12.85 -5.97 34.62
C ARG A 318 -13.58 -5.07 35.61
N PRO A 319 -13.98 -5.59 36.78
CA PRO A 319 -14.49 -4.78 37.88
C PRO A 319 -13.49 -3.69 38.27
N ALA A 320 -13.96 -2.48 38.58
CA ALA A 320 -13.10 -1.32 38.86
C ALA A 320 -12.06 -1.58 39.96
N HIS A 321 -12.43 -2.32 41.01
CA HIS A 321 -11.56 -2.69 42.12
C HIS A 321 -10.43 -3.67 41.74
N ALA A 322 -10.57 -4.36 40.60
CA ALA A 322 -9.64 -5.37 40.11
C ALA A 322 -8.70 -4.84 39.01
N ARG A 323 -8.70 -3.53 38.73
CA ARG A 323 -7.89 -2.92 37.65
C ARG A 323 -6.47 -2.52 38.06
N THR A 324 -6.04 -2.91 39.27
CA THR A 324 -4.74 -2.52 39.84
C THR A 324 -3.53 -3.15 39.15
N ASN A 325 -3.70 -4.32 38.52
CA ASN A 325 -2.65 -5.00 37.76
C ASN A 325 -3.21 -5.70 36.50
N LEU A 326 -2.33 -6.34 35.73
CA LEU A 326 -2.67 -7.05 34.47
C LEU A 326 -2.65 -8.58 34.62
N ASN A 327 -2.73 -9.12 35.85
CA ASN A 327 -2.68 -10.57 36.09
C ASN A 327 -4.03 -11.27 35.95
N ASN A 328 -5.12 -10.51 35.89
CA ASN A 328 -6.50 -11.00 35.82
C ASN A 328 -7.16 -10.71 34.45
N LEU A 329 -6.38 -10.78 33.37
CA LEU A 329 -6.89 -10.55 32.00
C LEU A 329 -7.60 -11.78 31.41
N GLU A 330 -7.49 -12.96 32.03
CA GLU A 330 -8.11 -14.17 31.50
C GLU A 330 -9.65 -14.05 31.51
N GLY A 331 -10.27 -14.28 30.34
CA GLY A 331 -11.71 -14.10 30.15
C GLY A 331 -12.18 -12.65 30.18
N GLN A 332 -11.26 -11.67 30.23
CA GLN A 332 -11.57 -10.24 30.31
C GLN A 332 -11.02 -9.52 29.07
N LEU A 333 -11.78 -8.55 28.57
CA LEU A 333 -11.40 -7.68 27.47
C LEU A 333 -10.95 -6.30 27.97
N VAL A 334 -9.77 -5.87 27.53
CA VAL A 334 -9.24 -4.51 27.71
C VAL A 334 -8.78 -3.96 26.37
N VAL A 335 -9.35 -2.85 25.93
CA VAL A 335 -9.07 -2.17 24.66
C VAL A 335 -8.85 -0.66 24.91
N PRO A 336 -7.84 0.00 24.29
CA PRO A 336 -6.75 -0.63 23.55
C PRO A 336 -5.96 -1.62 24.39
N HIS A 337 -5.37 -2.63 23.74
CA HIS A 337 -4.65 -3.68 24.46
C HIS A 337 -3.56 -3.08 25.37
N PRO A 338 -3.51 -3.42 26.66
CA PRO A 338 -2.77 -2.66 27.67
C PRO A 338 -1.25 -2.66 27.46
N ARG A 339 -0.71 -3.61 26.68
CA ARG A 339 0.73 -3.75 26.38
C ARG A 339 1.13 -3.31 24.97
N ILE A 340 0.27 -2.60 24.23
CA ILE A 340 0.61 -2.14 22.87
C ILE A 340 1.90 -1.32 22.86
N THR A 341 2.04 -0.39 23.80
CA THR A 341 3.15 0.58 23.84
C THR A 341 4.49 -0.04 24.21
N GLU A 342 4.51 -1.27 24.71
CA GLU A 342 5.70 -1.95 25.22
C GLU A 342 6.32 -2.92 24.19
N ARG A 343 5.63 -3.18 23.06
CA ARG A 343 5.93 -4.30 22.17
C ARG A 343 6.22 -3.84 20.74
N ALA A 344 7.48 -3.87 20.33
CA ALA A 344 7.88 -3.52 18.97
C ALA A 344 7.24 -4.46 17.93
N PHE A 345 7.10 -5.74 18.26
CA PHE A 345 6.43 -6.75 17.43
C PHE A 345 4.91 -6.58 17.31
N VAL A 346 4.32 -5.61 18.02
CA VAL A 346 2.92 -5.17 17.85
C VAL A 346 2.89 -3.83 17.11
N LEU A 347 3.71 -2.87 17.53
CA LEU A 347 3.73 -1.53 16.94
C LEU A 347 4.23 -1.50 15.49
N ARG A 348 5.21 -2.32 15.12
CA ARG A 348 5.68 -2.42 13.72
C ARG A 348 4.57 -2.91 12.79
N PRO A 349 3.90 -4.05 13.05
CA PRO A 349 2.71 -4.45 12.29
C PRO A 349 1.62 -3.39 12.18
N LEU A 350 1.28 -2.71 13.29
CA LEU A 350 0.29 -1.64 13.26
C LEU A 350 0.74 -0.45 12.40
N ALA A 351 2.04 -0.11 12.42
CA ALA A 351 2.59 0.99 11.63
C ALA A 351 2.59 0.71 10.12
N ASP A 352 2.56 -0.55 9.70
CA ASP A 352 2.44 -0.94 8.29
C ASP A 352 1.05 -0.60 7.72
N MET A 353 0.00 -0.69 8.56
CA MET A 353 -1.40 -0.50 8.13
C MET A 353 -1.97 0.87 8.51
N ILE A 354 -1.78 1.28 9.77
CA ILE A 354 -2.41 2.46 10.37
C ILE A 354 -1.40 3.35 11.13
N PRO A 355 -0.31 3.82 10.48
CA PRO A 355 0.75 4.56 11.16
C PRO A 355 0.30 5.86 11.84
N LYS A 356 -0.76 6.48 11.32
CA LYS A 356 -1.31 7.77 11.79
C LYS A 356 -2.41 7.61 12.84
N TYR A 357 -2.88 6.39 13.10
CA TYR A 357 -3.93 6.17 14.10
C TYR A 357 -3.43 6.60 15.48
N VAL A 358 -4.21 7.43 16.17
CA VAL A 358 -3.88 7.96 17.51
C VAL A 358 -4.47 7.03 18.56
N LEU A 359 -3.61 6.42 19.37
CA LEU A 359 -4.05 5.45 20.37
C LEU A 359 -4.78 6.17 21.51
N PRO A 360 -6.04 5.79 21.84
CA PRO A 360 -6.78 6.36 22.96
C PRO A 360 -5.98 6.30 24.28
N LYS A 361 -6.16 7.29 25.16
CA LYS A 361 -5.37 7.57 26.39
C LYS A 361 -3.95 8.07 26.18
N SER A 362 -3.21 7.57 25.20
CA SER A 362 -1.82 8.00 24.98
C SER A 362 -1.73 9.37 24.28
N GLY A 363 -2.70 9.68 23.40
CA GLY A 363 -2.66 10.86 22.54
C GLY A 363 -1.58 10.83 21.45
N LYS A 364 -0.81 9.73 21.34
CA LYS A 364 0.26 9.55 20.36
C LYS A 364 -0.17 8.66 19.20
N SER A 365 0.37 8.92 18.02
CA SER A 365 0.16 8.03 16.87
C SER A 365 0.94 6.72 17.02
N ILE A 366 0.50 5.65 16.37
CA ILE A 366 1.23 4.37 16.32
C ILE A 366 2.70 4.56 15.91
N ARG A 367 2.95 5.42 14.91
CA ARG A 367 4.31 5.72 14.47
C ARG A 367 5.14 6.47 15.51
N GLN A 368 4.55 7.43 16.22
CA GLN A 368 5.23 8.12 17.32
C GLN A 368 5.59 7.13 18.44
N LEU A 369 4.66 6.24 18.81
CA LEU A 369 4.90 5.19 19.79
C LEU A 369 6.02 4.24 19.35
N LEU A 370 6.02 3.81 18.08
CA LEU A 370 7.07 2.97 17.52
C LEU A 370 8.43 3.68 17.56
N ARG A 371 8.48 4.97 17.22
CA ARG A 371 9.71 5.77 17.26
C ARG A 371 10.24 5.90 18.68
N ASP A 372 9.38 6.23 19.64
CA ASP A 372 9.74 6.37 21.06
C ASP A 372 10.27 5.05 21.63
N LEU A 373 9.64 3.92 21.27
CA LEU A 373 10.10 2.59 21.67
C LEU A 373 11.45 2.25 21.03
N THR A 374 11.63 2.55 19.74
CA THR A 374 12.89 2.24 19.02
C THR A 374 14.06 3.08 19.54
N ILE A 375 13.83 4.33 19.95
CA ILE A 375 14.86 5.20 20.55
C ILE A 375 15.27 4.70 21.94
N SER A 376 14.32 4.17 22.71
CA SER A 376 14.56 3.66 24.06
C SER A 376 15.02 2.20 24.10
N ALA A 377 15.00 1.49 22.97
CA ALA A 377 15.38 0.09 22.85
C ALA A 377 16.87 -0.13 23.18
N PRO A 378 17.21 -1.20 23.93
CA PRO A 378 18.59 -1.60 24.15
C PRO A 378 19.32 -1.90 22.83
N LYS A 379 20.61 -1.54 22.74
CA LYS A 379 21.42 -1.77 21.53
C LYS A 379 21.66 -3.25 21.22
N ASP A 380 21.46 -4.11 22.21
CA ASP A 380 21.62 -5.56 22.20
C ASP A 380 20.29 -6.31 21.95
N GLU A 381 19.18 -5.60 21.71
CA GLU A 381 17.92 -6.24 21.35
C GLU A 381 18.06 -7.02 20.03
N SER A 382 17.54 -8.25 20.02
CA SER A 382 17.59 -9.10 18.83
C SER A 382 16.82 -8.44 17.67
N PRO A 383 17.41 -8.38 16.46
CA PRO A 383 16.74 -7.76 15.32
C PRO A 383 15.47 -8.54 14.95
N MET A 384 14.45 -7.78 14.52
CA MET A 384 13.28 -8.35 13.86
C MET A 384 13.52 -8.43 12.35
N TYR A 385 13.06 -9.51 11.73
CA TYR A 385 13.16 -9.71 10.29
C TYR A 385 11.76 -9.76 9.69
N ARG A 386 11.55 -9.11 8.54
CA ARG A 386 10.36 -9.37 7.73
C ARG A 386 10.53 -10.72 7.02
N VAL A 387 9.42 -11.40 6.78
CA VAL A 387 9.42 -12.73 6.16
C VAL A 387 8.37 -12.89 5.07
N ILE A 388 8.70 -13.72 4.08
CA ILE A 388 7.84 -14.09 2.95
C ILE A 388 7.72 -15.61 2.90
N PRO A 389 6.56 -16.20 3.26
CA PRO A 389 6.35 -17.64 3.14
C PRO A 389 6.01 -18.06 1.71
N PHE A 390 6.54 -19.19 1.27
CA PHE A 390 6.23 -19.81 -0.01
C PHE A 390 5.47 -21.12 0.24
N PRO A 391 4.22 -21.25 -0.24
CA PRO A 391 3.43 -22.46 -0.03
C PRO A 391 3.94 -23.62 -0.88
N LYS A 392 3.63 -24.84 -0.46
CA LYS A 392 3.95 -26.08 -1.18
C LYS A 392 2.76 -26.51 -2.03
N TYR A 393 3.01 -26.70 -3.31
CA TYR A 393 2.06 -27.25 -4.27
C TYR A 393 2.67 -28.42 -5.07
N PRO A 394 1.83 -29.37 -5.56
CA PRO A 394 0.42 -29.53 -5.23
C PRO A 394 0.22 -29.83 -3.73
N ILE A 395 -0.98 -29.55 -3.21
CA ILE A 395 -1.30 -29.79 -1.80
C ILE A 395 -1.26 -31.32 -1.57
N PRO A 396 -0.47 -31.84 -0.62
CA PRO A 396 -0.37 -33.29 -0.38
C PRO A 396 -1.71 -33.91 0.03
N GLU A 397 -2.05 -35.09 -0.52
CA GLU A 397 -3.35 -35.76 -0.25
C GLU A 397 -3.63 -36.04 1.24
N GLU A 398 -2.59 -36.20 2.07
CA GLU A 398 -2.71 -36.46 3.52
C GLU A 398 -3.37 -35.32 4.31
N THR A 399 -3.46 -34.09 3.76
CA THR A 399 -4.25 -33.01 4.39
C THR A 399 -5.76 -33.21 4.29
N HIS A 400 -6.24 -34.16 3.48
CA HIS A 400 -7.64 -34.59 3.41
C HIS A 400 -7.89 -35.82 4.32
N SER A 401 -7.37 -35.80 5.54
CA SER A 401 -7.63 -36.89 6.49
C SER A 401 -9.04 -36.75 7.07
N THR A 402 -9.89 -37.74 6.75
CA THR A 402 -11.31 -37.97 7.15
C THR A 402 -12.39 -37.09 6.49
N PRO A 403 -13.42 -37.68 5.85
CA PRO A 403 -14.63 -36.94 5.53
C PRO A 403 -15.24 -36.40 6.84
N PRO A 404 -15.68 -35.14 6.89
CA PRO A 404 -16.22 -34.57 8.12
C PRO A 404 -17.40 -35.40 8.60
N THR A 405 -17.39 -35.77 9.88
CA THR A 405 -18.58 -36.26 10.58
C THR A 405 -19.73 -35.28 10.30
N PRO A 406 -20.97 -35.73 10.02
CA PRO A 406 -22.10 -34.82 9.85
C PRO A 406 -22.20 -33.87 11.06
N GLY A 407 -22.00 -32.57 10.84
CA GLY A 407 -21.96 -31.54 11.90
C GLY A 407 -20.56 -31.05 12.32
N ALA A 408 -19.47 -31.57 11.75
CA ALA A 408 -18.11 -31.04 11.97
C ALA A 408 -17.79 -29.89 11.00
N LEU A 409 -17.11 -28.86 11.51
CA LEU A 409 -16.65 -27.71 10.72
C LEU A 409 -15.66 -28.17 9.63
N THR A 410 -16.03 -28.05 8.35
CA THR A 410 -15.07 -28.26 7.25
C THR A 410 -14.06 -27.12 7.28
N LEU A 411 -12.80 -27.42 7.64
CA LEU A 411 -11.75 -26.41 7.71
C LEU A 411 -11.37 -25.91 6.31
N PRO A 412 -11.13 -24.59 6.14
CA PRO A 412 -10.55 -24.06 4.92
C PRO A 412 -9.22 -24.76 4.60
N THR A 413 -9.05 -25.17 3.34
CA THR A 413 -7.78 -25.73 2.90
C THR A 413 -6.70 -24.65 2.94
N VAL A 414 -5.53 -24.93 3.53
CA VAL A 414 -4.37 -24.03 3.53
C VAL A 414 -3.16 -24.86 3.08
N PRO A 415 -2.41 -24.41 2.06
CA PRO A 415 -1.21 -25.13 1.64
C PRO A 415 -0.15 -25.08 2.74
N PRO A 416 0.57 -26.19 3.01
CA PRO A 416 1.69 -26.16 3.96
C PRO A 416 2.82 -25.31 3.40
N THR A 417 3.64 -24.73 4.28
CA THR A 417 4.80 -23.92 3.91
C THR A 417 5.92 -24.81 3.38
N SER A 418 6.42 -24.50 2.18
CA SER A 418 7.60 -25.14 1.61
C SER A 418 8.88 -24.54 2.19
N GLN A 419 9.05 -23.23 2.01
CA GLN A 419 10.19 -22.45 2.49
C GLN A 419 9.72 -21.04 2.82
N TYR A 420 10.57 -20.24 3.46
CA TYR A 420 10.32 -18.81 3.63
C TYR A 420 11.62 -18.02 3.54
N TRP A 421 11.51 -16.77 3.10
CA TRP A 421 12.64 -15.84 3.04
C TRP A 421 12.59 -14.86 4.19
N ARG A 422 13.77 -14.43 4.64
CA ARG A 422 13.97 -13.34 5.61
C ARG A 422 14.62 -12.14 4.93
N TYR A 423 14.19 -10.94 5.29
CA TYR A 423 14.80 -9.68 4.86
C TYR A 423 14.71 -8.60 5.97
N SER A 424 15.61 -7.62 5.93
CA SER A 424 15.79 -6.65 7.03
C SER A 424 14.69 -5.58 7.10
N CYS A 425 14.38 -5.13 8.32
CA CYS A 425 13.52 -3.96 8.56
C CYS A 425 14.35 -2.66 8.55
N GLY A 426 14.39 -1.96 7.42
CA GLY A 426 14.92 -0.59 7.33
C GLY A 426 16.42 -0.45 7.06
N PRO A 427 16.92 0.79 6.89
CA PRO A 427 18.32 1.08 6.59
C PRO A 427 19.21 0.73 7.79
N ARG A 428 20.31 0.03 7.51
CA ARG A 428 21.16 -0.66 8.50
C ARG A 428 21.70 0.28 9.58
N GLY A 429 21.64 -0.19 10.83
CA GLY A 429 22.64 0.14 11.84
C GLY A 429 23.90 -0.71 11.64
N THR A 430 25.07 -0.15 11.92
CA THR A 430 26.42 -0.72 11.71
C THR A 430 26.81 -1.90 12.62
N SER A 431 25.84 -2.65 13.16
CA SER A 431 26.12 -3.78 14.04
C SER A 431 26.73 -4.95 13.26
N SER A 432 27.96 -5.34 13.60
CA SER A 432 28.74 -6.38 12.91
C SER A 432 28.30 -7.82 13.21
N ASN A 433 27.32 -8.02 14.10
CA ASN A 433 27.04 -9.35 14.69
C ASN A 433 25.64 -9.93 14.35
N SER A 434 24.81 -9.27 13.54
CA SER A 434 23.57 -9.89 13.06
C SER A 434 23.81 -10.68 11.77
N ALA A 435 23.13 -11.81 11.59
CA ALA A 435 23.17 -12.56 10.35
C ALA A 435 22.77 -11.64 9.18
N ARG A 436 23.73 -11.37 8.28
CA ARG A 436 23.54 -10.46 7.14
C ARG A 436 22.40 -10.99 6.26
N ALA A 437 21.39 -10.15 6.00
CA ALA A 437 20.33 -10.50 5.07
C ALA A 437 20.93 -10.64 3.67
N LYS A 438 20.88 -11.84 3.07
CA LYS A 438 21.42 -12.10 1.73
C LYS A 438 20.54 -11.49 0.63
N THR A 439 21.10 -11.30 -0.55
CA THR A 439 20.33 -11.11 -1.78
C THR A 439 19.95 -12.47 -2.36
N TYR A 440 18.66 -12.66 -2.68
CA TYR A 440 18.18 -13.90 -3.31
C TYR A 440 18.38 -13.85 -4.83
N ILE A 441 18.73 -14.98 -5.43
CA ILE A 441 18.98 -15.09 -6.87
C ILE A 441 17.80 -15.79 -7.55
N MET A 442 17.13 -15.07 -8.45
CA MET A 442 16.10 -15.60 -9.32
C MET A 442 16.68 -15.96 -10.69
N ALA A 443 16.75 -17.26 -11.00
CA ALA A 443 17.21 -17.75 -12.30
C ALA A 443 16.09 -17.66 -13.35
N THR A 444 16.38 -17.19 -14.55
CA THR A 444 15.38 -17.03 -15.63
C THR A 444 15.42 -18.19 -16.62
N LEU A 445 14.32 -18.92 -16.75
CA LEU A 445 14.12 -19.96 -17.75
C LEU A 445 12.94 -19.59 -18.68
N ASN A 446 13.27 -19.11 -19.88
CA ASN A 446 12.24 -18.85 -20.91
C ASN A 446 11.96 -20.16 -21.68
N VAL A 447 10.72 -20.59 -21.68
CA VAL A 447 10.23 -21.79 -22.38
C VAL A 447 9.48 -21.36 -23.64
N THR A 448 10.11 -20.54 -24.48
CA THR A 448 9.57 -20.12 -25.79
C THR A 448 10.36 -20.77 -26.93
N PRO A 449 9.74 -21.05 -28.09
CA PRO A 449 10.44 -21.61 -29.25
C PRO A 449 11.68 -20.79 -29.65
N ASP A 450 11.58 -19.46 -29.56
CA ASP A 450 12.63 -18.51 -29.94
C ASP A 450 13.75 -18.36 -28.90
N SER A 451 13.56 -18.83 -27.66
CA SER A 451 14.62 -18.75 -26.63
C SER A 451 15.68 -19.85 -26.79
N PHE A 452 15.36 -20.91 -27.54
CA PHE A 452 16.26 -22.03 -27.81
C PHE A 452 16.90 -21.97 -29.20
N SER A 453 16.54 -20.99 -30.03
CA SER A 453 17.19 -20.75 -31.33
C SER A 453 18.54 -20.03 -31.21
N ASP A 454 18.89 -19.48 -30.04
CA ASP A 454 20.18 -18.80 -29.75
C ASP A 454 21.38 -19.77 -29.55
N GLY A 455 21.28 -21.02 -30.03
CA GLY A 455 22.43 -21.93 -30.14
C GLY A 455 22.48 -23.12 -29.18
N SER A 456 21.41 -23.39 -28.41
CA SER A 456 21.26 -24.67 -27.72
C SER A 456 20.38 -25.61 -28.55
N LYS A 457 21.03 -26.48 -29.34
CA LYS A 457 20.38 -27.62 -29.98
C LYS A 457 19.79 -28.50 -28.88
N HIS A 458 18.55 -28.34 -28.43
CA HIS A 458 17.68 -29.33 -27.76
C HIS A 458 16.37 -28.63 -27.32
N ASN A 459 15.39 -28.59 -28.22
CA ASN A 459 14.05 -28.02 -27.98
C ASN A 459 13.20 -28.92 -27.06
N SER A 460 13.68 -29.18 -25.84
CA SER A 460 13.20 -30.32 -25.06
C SER A 460 13.34 -30.10 -23.56
N LEU A 461 12.38 -30.66 -22.81
CA LEU A 461 12.39 -30.78 -21.35
C LEU A 461 13.79 -31.12 -20.77
N PRO A 462 14.60 -32.05 -21.34
CA PRO A 462 16.00 -32.26 -20.95
C PRO A 462 16.89 -31.01 -20.84
N ALA A 463 16.77 -30.05 -21.76
CA ALA A 463 17.56 -28.82 -21.73
C ALA A 463 17.15 -27.92 -20.56
N ALA A 464 15.83 -27.80 -20.33
CA ALA A 464 15.29 -27.12 -19.15
C ALA A 464 15.81 -27.78 -17.86
N MET A 465 15.76 -29.10 -17.75
CA MET A 465 16.27 -29.83 -16.59
C MET A 465 17.77 -29.64 -16.38
N SER A 466 18.56 -29.63 -17.46
CA SER A 466 20.00 -29.34 -17.40
C SER A 466 20.27 -27.92 -16.89
N TYR A 467 19.54 -26.92 -17.40
CA TYR A 467 19.65 -25.53 -16.94
C TYR A 467 19.32 -25.41 -15.45
N VAL A 468 18.21 -26.01 -15.02
CA VAL A 468 17.81 -25.97 -13.60
C VAL A 468 18.86 -26.64 -12.71
N THR A 469 19.35 -27.82 -13.09
CA THR A 469 20.40 -28.52 -12.35
C THR A 469 21.67 -27.67 -12.22
N SER A 470 22.11 -27.03 -13.30
CA SER A 470 23.26 -26.11 -13.26
C SER A 470 23.00 -24.88 -12.38
N SER A 471 21.78 -24.33 -12.42
CA SER A 471 21.39 -23.15 -11.64
C SER A 471 21.30 -23.45 -10.15
N VAL A 472 20.81 -24.63 -9.76
CA VAL A 472 20.85 -25.14 -8.38
C VAL A 472 22.29 -25.21 -7.89
N ASN A 473 23.19 -25.82 -8.67
CA ASN A 473 24.60 -25.94 -8.31
C ASN A 473 25.30 -24.58 -8.20
N ALA A 474 24.89 -23.60 -9.01
CA ALA A 474 25.37 -22.22 -8.94
C ALA A 474 24.83 -21.45 -7.71
N GLY A 475 23.76 -21.95 -7.08
CA GLY A 475 23.16 -21.38 -5.88
C GLY A 475 21.97 -20.46 -6.14
N MET A 476 21.14 -20.74 -7.15
CA MET A 476 19.85 -20.04 -7.30
C MET A 476 18.95 -20.28 -6.08
N ASP A 477 18.08 -19.31 -5.78
CA ASP A 477 17.08 -19.41 -4.71
C ASP A 477 15.67 -19.70 -5.24
N ILE A 478 15.36 -19.20 -6.43
CA ILE A 478 14.09 -19.42 -7.12
C ILE A 478 14.32 -19.49 -8.63
N LEU A 479 13.57 -20.34 -9.30
CA LEU A 479 13.52 -20.44 -10.75
C LEU A 479 12.29 -19.71 -11.27
N ASP A 480 12.43 -18.81 -12.23
CA ASP A 480 11.33 -18.09 -12.86
C ASP A 480 11.11 -18.64 -14.29
N ILE A 481 9.96 -19.27 -14.50
CA ILE A 481 9.62 -19.97 -15.74
C ILE A 481 8.61 -19.13 -16.52
N GLY A 482 8.99 -18.69 -17.73
CA GLY A 482 8.11 -17.89 -18.60
C GLY A 482 7.80 -18.59 -19.93
N GLY A 483 6.51 -18.73 -20.25
CA GLY A 483 6.04 -19.28 -21.54
C GLY A 483 5.71 -18.21 -22.59
N TYR A 484 5.64 -16.95 -22.17
CA TYR A 484 5.30 -15.79 -22.98
C TYR A 484 6.49 -14.82 -23.04
N SER A 485 6.88 -14.39 -24.25
CA SER A 485 7.95 -13.40 -24.40
C SER A 485 7.40 -12.00 -24.19
N THR A 486 7.90 -11.29 -23.18
CA THR A 486 7.57 -9.88 -22.91
C THR A 486 8.48 -8.89 -23.65
N ARG A 487 9.27 -9.38 -24.63
CA ARG A 487 10.11 -8.55 -25.49
C ARG A 487 9.24 -7.70 -26.42
N PRO A 488 9.71 -6.51 -26.83
CA PRO A 488 9.03 -5.73 -27.88
C PRO A 488 8.76 -6.58 -29.11
N ASP A 489 7.57 -6.43 -29.69
CA ASP A 489 7.12 -7.07 -30.93
C ASP A 489 7.04 -8.61 -30.90
N ALA A 490 7.00 -9.22 -29.71
CA ALA A 490 6.79 -10.65 -29.57
C ALA A 490 5.43 -11.08 -30.14
N ALA A 491 5.39 -12.25 -30.78
CA ALA A 491 4.15 -12.83 -31.29
C ALA A 491 3.17 -13.13 -30.16
N TYR A 492 1.87 -12.93 -30.42
CA TYR A 492 0.83 -13.29 -29.48
C TYR A 492 0.85 -14.81 -29.24
N VAL A 493 0.72 -15.19 -27.96
CA VAL A 493 0.61 -16.58 -27.49
C VAL A 493 -0.68 -16.66 -26.68
N SER A 494 -1.53 -17.66 -26.98
CA SER A 494 -2.77 -17.88 -26.23
C SER A 494 -2.49 -18.42 -24.83
N SER A 495 -3.45 -18.36 -23.90
CA SER A 495 -3.24 -18.91 -22.56
C SER A 495 -3.06 -20.43 -22.57
N GLU A 496 -3.73 -21.14 -23.48
CA GLU A 496 -3.58 -22.59 -23.65
C GLU A 496 -2.17 -22.95 -24.12
N GLU A 497 -1.63 -22.19 -25.07
CA GLU A 497 -0.27 -22.41 -25.56
C GLU A 497 0.79 -22.07 -24.50
N GLU A 498 0.59 -20.99 -23.74
CA GLU A 498 1.45 -20.63 -22.62
C GLU A 498 1.43 -21.73 -21.53
N CYS A 499 0.25 -22.25 -21.19
CA CYS A 499 0.09 -23.40 -20.30
C CYS A 499 0.84 -24.63 -20.81
N ALA A 500 0.69 -24.96 -22.11
CA ALA A 500 1.34 -26.11 -22.72
C ALA A 500 2.88 -26.01 -22.73
N ARG A 501 3.43 -24.80 -22.66
CA ARG A 501 4.88 -24.56 -22.52
C ARG A 501 5.34 -24.68 -21.07
N VAL A 502 4.62 -24.08 -20.13
CA VAL A 502 5.07 -23.91 -18.74
C VAL A 502 4.77 -25.12 -17.86
N ILE A 503 3.52 -25.61 -17.89
CA ILE A 503 3.04 -26.64 -16.95
C ILE A 503 3.85 -27.94 -17.02
N PRO A 504 4.18 -28.50 -18.21
CA PRO A 504 4.95 -29.73 -18.28
C PRO A 504 6.34 -29.62 -17.67
N VAL A 505 6.98 -28.45 -17.75
CA VAL A 505 8.29 -28.21 -17.14
C VAL A 505 8.18 -28.20 -15.62
N ILE A 506 7.17 -27.53 -15.06
CA ILE A 506 6.92 -27.52 -13.62
C ILE A 506 6.65 -28.94 -13.11
N GLN A 507 5.77 -29.68 -13.78
CA GLN A 507 5.42 -31.05 -13.38
C GLN A 507 6.63 -31.99 -13.43
N ALA A 508 7.44 -31.90 -14.50
CA ALA A 508 8.66 -32.69 -14.62
C ALA A 508 9.69 -32.36 -13.52
N LEU A 509 9.83 -31.09 -13.13
CA LEU A 509 10.69 -30.68 -12.01
C LEU A 509 10.19 -31.26 -10.68
N ARG A 510 8.88 -31.29 -10.44
CA ARG A 510 8.29 -31.83 -9.20
C ARG A 510 8.28 -33.35 -9.11
N THR A 511 8.29 -34.02 -10.26
CA THR A 511 8.25 -35.49 -10.37
C THR A 511 9.60 -36.12 -10.64
N ILE A 512 10.69 -35.35 -10.78
CA ILE A 512 12.00 -35.93 -11.02
C ILE A 512 12.40 -36.88 -9.89
N ASP A 513 12.73 -38.10 -10.28
CA ASP A 513 13.27 -39.11 -9.39
C ASP A 513 14.73 -38.77 -9.11
N ALA A 514 15.08 -38.63 -7.84
CA ALA A 514 16.47 -38.56 -7.41
C ALA A 514 16.94 -40.00 -7.16
N PRO A 515 17.63 -40.66 -8.11
CA PRO A 515 18.11 -42.02 -7.91
C PRO A 515 19.00 -42.07 -6.67
N VAL A 516 18.74 -43.06 -5.82
CA VAL A 516 19.57 -43.34 -4.66
C VAL A 516 20.75 -44.20 -5.13
N GLN A 517 21.92 -43.59 -5.30
CA GLN A 517 23.15 -44.33 -5.57
C GLN A 517 23.93 -44.52 -4.27
N ASN A 518 24.30 -45.76 -3.94
CA ASN A 518 25.08 -46.10 -2.75
C ASN A 518 24.46 -45.60 -1.42
N GLY A 519 23.13 -45.61 -1.31
CA GLY A 519 22.42 -45.15 -0.11
C GLY A 519 22.42 -43.62 0.08
N ARG A 520 22.89 -42.85 -0.90
CA ARG A 520 22.81 -41.38 -0.91
C ARG A 520 21.99 -40.93 -2.12
N ALA A 521 20.91 -40.19 -1.87
CA ALA A 521 20.16 -39.57 -2.96
C ALA A 521 21.01 -38.48 -3.62
N ASP A 522 20.90 -38.34 -4.95
CA ASP A 522 21.52 -37.22 -5.67
C ASP A 522 21.02 -35.89 -5.07
N THR A 523 21.92 -35.20 -4.38
CA THR A 523 21.62 -33.97 -3.65
C THR A 523 21.18 -32.86 -4.60
N THR A 524 21.72 -32.81 -5.82
CA THR A 524 21.39 -31.75 -6.77
C THR A 524 20.00 -31.96 -7.35
N LEU A 525 19.63 -33.18 -7.73
CA LEU A 525 18.29 -33.48 -8.23
C LEU A 525 17.21 -33.27 -7.15
N ASN A 526 17.51 -33.64 -5.90
CA ASN A 526 16.62 -33.32 -4.78
C ASN A 526 16.47 -31.82 -4.55
N ASN A 527 17.57 -31.05 -4.65
CA ASN A 527 17.52 -29.60 -4.54
C ASN A 527 16.72 -28.98 -5.69
N ALA A 528 16.86 -29.48 -6.93
CA ALA A 528 16.05 -29.05 -8.07
C ALA A 528 14.56 -29.33 -7.86
N ARG A 529 14.22 -30.53 -7.36
CA ARG A 529 12.84 -30.93 -7.03
C ARG A 529 12.21 -30.02 -5.97
N ASN A 530 13.00 -29.57 -5.00
CA ASN A 530 12.55 -28.73 -3.88
C ASN A 530 12.77 -27.22 -4.11
N ALA A 531 13.35 -26.82 -5.25
CA ALA A 531 13.59 -25.43 -5.56
C ALA A 531 12.27 -24.66 -5.64
N LEU A 532 12.28 -23.40 -5.19
CA LEU A 532 11.15 -22.52 -5.40
C LEU A 532 10.99 -22.25 -6.89
N ILE A 533 9.74 -22.22 -7.36
CA ILE A 533 9.40 -21.90 -8.74
C ILE A 533 8.46 -20.69 -8.76
N SER A 534 8.83 -19.68 -9.52
CA SER A 534 7.99 -18.57 -9.95
C SER A 534 7.50 -18.85 -11.37
N VAL A 535 6.26 -18.46 -11.67
CA VAL A 535 5.75 -18.42 -13.05
C VAL A 535 5.70 -16.97 -13.52
N ASP A 536 6.40 -16.65 -14.61
CA ASP A 536 6.38 -15.35 -15.29
C ASP A 536 5.17 -15.30 -16.22
N THR A 537 4.05 -14.84 -15.69
CA THR A 537 2.79 -14.70 -16.42
C THR A 537 1.94 -13.58 -15.86
N PHE A 538 1.22 -12.91 -16.75
CA PHE A 538 0.19 -11.94 -16.41
C PHE A 538 -1.21 -12.52 -16.54
N ARG A 539 -1.37 -13.82 -16.83
CA ARG A 539 -2.68 -14.44 -17.08
C ARG A 539 -3.13 -15.25 -15.88
N HIS A 540 -4.35 -14.99 -15.42
CA HIS A 540 -4.89 -15.59 -14.20
C HIS A 540 -5.08 -17.11 -14.32
N ASP A 541 -5.47 -17.60 -15.49
CA ASP A 541 -5.64 -19.03 -15.78
C ASP A 541 -4.29 -19.78 -15.85
N VAL A 542 -3.28 -19.19 -16.50
CA VAL A 542 -1.91 -19.71 -16.51
C VAL A 542 -1.32 -19.70 -15.11
N ALA A 543 -1.48 -18.61 -14.36
CA ALA A 543 -0.99 -18.48 -12.99
C ALA A 543 -1.59 -19.56 -12.08
N GLN A 544 -2.92 -19.76 -12.14
CA GLN A 544 -3.61 -20.78 -11.36
C GLN A 544 -3.10 -22.18 -11.72
N ALA A 545 -3.06 -22.51 -13.02
CA ALA A 545 -2.65 -23.83 -13.47
C ALA A 545 -1.17 -24.14 -13.13
N ALA A 546 -0.29 -23.14 -13.24
CA ALA A 546 1.13 -23.28 -12.89
C ALA A 546 1.34 -23.49 -11.38
N VAL A 547 0.62 -22.76 -10.53
CA VAL A 547 0.69 -22.96 -9.07
C VAL A 547 0.15 -24.34 -8.70
N LEU A 548 -1.00 -24.75 -9.23
CA LEU A 548 -1.55 -26.08 -8.98
C LEU A 548 -0.61 -27.21 -9.48
N ALA A 549 0.17 -26.95 -10.54
CA ALA A 549 1.20 -27.87 -11.01
C ALA A 549 2.45 -27.91 -10.11
N GLY A 550 2.65 -26.92 -9.24
CA GLY A 550 3.74 -26.89 -8.25
C GLY A 550 4.58 -25.61 -8.22
N ALA A 551 4.19 -24.54 -8.91
CA ALA A 551 4.79 -23.22 -8.69
C ALA A 551 4.44 -22.69 -7.30
N ASN A 552 5.31 -21.83 -6.77
CA ASN A 552 5.23 -21.26 -5.43
C ASN A 552 5.03 -19.75 -5.43
N CYS A 553 5.17 -19.08 -6.58
CA CYS A 553 5.14 -17.63 -6.72
C CYS A 553 4.59 -17.26 -8.10
N ILE A 554 3.91 -16.12 -8.21
CA ILE A 554 3.46 -15.54 -9.48
C ILE A 554 4.30 -14.29 -9.75
N ASN A 555 4.90 -14.16 -10.92
CA ASN A 555 5.62 -12.97 -11.36
C ASN A 555 4.84 -12.29 -12.48
N ASP A 556 4.23 -11.14 -12.17
CA ASP A 556 3.39 -10.39 -13.11
C ASP A 556 4.02 -9.05 -13.47
N VAL A 557 4.45 -8.96 -14.72
CA VAL A 557 5.04 -7.77 -15.34
C VAL A 557 4.08 -6.56 -15.47
N TYR A 558 2.78 -6.75 -15.28
CA TYR A 558 1.76 -5.70 -15.35
C TYR A 558 1.08 -5.42 -14.01
N ALA A 559 1.56 -6.03 -12.91
CA ALA A 559 1.01 -5.85 -11.57
C ALA A 559 -0.53 -6.00 -11.55
N PHE A 560 -1.01 -7.11 -12.13
CA PHE A 560 -2.41 -7.51 -12.29
C PHE A 560 -3.25 -6.64 -13.24
N ALA A 561 -2.74 -5.55 -13.80
CA ALA A 561 -3.51 -4.68 -14.68
C ALA A 561 -3.63 -5.21 -16.13
N GLY A 562 -2.82 -6.21 -16.48
CA GLY A 562 -2.68 -6.73 -17.83
C GLY A 562 -1.95 -5.76 -18.79
N PRO A 563 -1.73 -6.17 -20.05
CA PRO A 563 -0.88 -5.44 -21.00
C PRO A 563 -1.52 -4.16 -21.58
N GLY A 564 -2.82 -3.93 -21.35
CA GLY A 564 -3.53 -2.76 -21.89
C GLY A 564 -3.04 -1.44 -21.31
N TYR A 565 -2.77 -0.46 -22.17
CA TYR A 565 -2.42 0.90 -21.77
C TYR A 565 -2.98 1.95 -22.75
N PRO A 566 -3.71 2.99 -22.30
CA PRO A 566 -4.08 3.29 -20.91
C PRO A 566 -5.00 2.20 -20.31
N LEU A 567 -5.19 2.25 -18.99
CA LEU A 567 -6.02 1.26 -18.29
C LEU A 567 -7.48 1.38 -18.69
N THR A 568 -8.16 0.25 -18.77
CA THR A 568 -9.59 0.17 -19.16
C THR A 568 -10.38 -0.62 -18.12
N GLN A 569 -11.70 -0.67 -18.29
CA GLN A 569 -12.55 -1.55 -17.47
C GLN A 569 -12.09 -3.02 -17.51
N SER A 570 -11.62 -3.50 -18.67
CA SER A 570 -11.07 -4.86 -18.80
C SER A 570 -9.81 -5.05 -17.96
N SER A 571 -8.97 -4.01 -17.80
CA SER A 571 -7.83 -4.03 -16.88
C SER A 571 -8.28 -4.22 -15.43
N ALA A 572 -9.37 -3.57 -15.01
CA ALA A 572 -9.91 -3.71 -13.66
C ALA A 572 -10.52 -5.11 -13.42
N GLU A 573 -11.26 -5.66 -14.38
CA GLU A 573 -11.80 -7.03 -14.31
C GLU A 573 -10.68 -8.06 -14.20
N HIS A 574 -9.65 -7.91 -15.04
CA HIS A 574 -8.46 -8.76 -15.01
C HIS A 574 -7.72 -8.65 -13.67
N PHE A 575 -7.59 -7.44 -13.13
CA PHE A 575 -6.99 -7.18 -11.82
C PHE A 575 -7.71 -7.92 -10.71
N PHE A 576 -9.04 -7.91 -10.70
CA PHE A 576 -9.83 -8.65 -9.71
C PHE A 576 -9.59 -10.16 -9.80
N ARG A 577 -9.51 -10.73 -11.01
CA ARG A 577 -9.26 -12.17 -11.19
C ARG A 577 -7.87 -12.59 -10.73
N MET A 578 -6.83 -11.85 -11.09
CA MET A 578 -5.48 -12.12 -10.60
C MET A 578 -5.40 -12.00 -9.06
N ARG A 579 -6.02 -10.97 -8.49
CA ARG A 579 -6.08 -10.75 -7.03
C ARG A 579 -6.80 -11.88 -6.30
N GLU A 580 -7.93 -12.34 -6.83
CA GLU A 580 -8.71 -13.47 -6.31
C GLU A 580 -7.87 -14.75 -6.27
N ILE A 581 -7.25 -15.11 -7.39
CA ILE A 581 -6.43 -16.32 -7.52
C ILE A 581 -5.20 -16.26 -6.62
N ALA A 582 -4.49 -15.14 -6.59
CA ALA A 582 -3.31 -14.98 -5.73
C ALA A 582 -3.67 -15.13 -4.23
N ARG A 583 -4.82 -14.58 -3.83
CA ARG A 583 -5.33 -14.71 -2.45
C ARG A 583 -5.74 -16.14 -2.12
N GLU A 584 -6.49 -16.79 -2.99
CA GLU A 584 -6.98 -18.16 -2.78
C GLU A 584 -5.82 -19.15 -2.64
N LEU A 585 -4.81 -19.02 -3.50
CA LEU A 585 -3.62 -19.87 -3.52
C LEU A 585 -2.59 -19.50 -2.45
N ALA A 586 -2.74 -18.35 -1.79
CA ALA A 586 -1.83 -17.85 -0.74
C ALA A 586 -0.33 -17.87 -1.15
N VAL A 587 -0.05 -17.60 -2.42
CA VAL A 587 1.31 -17.55 -2.98
C VAL A 587 1.86 -16.12 -2.97
N PRO A 588 3.18 -15.94 -2.79
CA PRO A 588 3.83 -14.67 -3.11
C PRO A 588 3.60 -14.23 -4.55
N VAL A 589 3.52 -12.93 -4.75
CA VAL A 589 3.38 -12.29 -6.06
C VAL A 589 4.42 -11.19 -6.23
N ILE A 590 5.06 -11.17 -7.39
CA ILE A 590 5.93 -10.07 -7.81
C ILE A 590 5.10 -9.15 -8.70
N LEU A 591 4.93 -7.92 -8.25
CA LEU A 591 4.17 -6.90 -8.97
C LEU A 591 5.15 -5.90 -9.58
N MET A 592 5.26 -5.92 -10.91
CA MET A 592 6.19 -5.06 -11.62
C MET A 592 5.52 -3.77 -12.13
N HIS A 593 6.25 -2.67 -12.08
CA HIS A 593 5.86 -1.44 -12.77
C HIS A 593 6.12 -1.55 -14.28
N SER A 594 5.06 -1.43 -15.07
CA SER A 594 5.12 -1.20 -16.52
C SER A 594 3.93 -0.33 -16.99
N ARG A 595 4.03 0.20 -18.21
CA ARG A 595 2.97 0.95 -18.91
C ARG A 595 2.79 0.34 -20.29
N GLY A 596 2.09 -0.78 -20.36
CA GLY A 596 1.95 -1.57 -21.59
C GLY A 596 3.29 -2.18 -22.04
N ASP A 597 3.49 -2.33 -23.35
CA ASP A 597 4.67 -3.01 -23.91
C ASP A 597 5.99 -2.42 -23.42
N ALA A 598 6.99 -3.30 -23.18
CA ALA A 598 8.28 -2.95 -22.58
C ALA A 598 9.00 -1.76 -23.25
N GLY A 599 8.86 -1.61 -24.57
CA GLY A 599 9.51 -0.56 -25.35
C GLY A 599 8.79 0.79 -25.40
N LYS A 600 7.56 0.90 -24.89
CA LYS A 600 6.65 2.05 -25.09
C LYS A 600 6.43 2.85 -23.80
N ASN A 601 5.73 3.99 -23.90
CA ASN A 601 5.24 4.80 -22.76
C ASN A 601 6.30 5.27 -21.75
N LYS A 602 7.41 5.80 -22.28
CA LYS A 602 8.61 6.21 -21.51
C LYS A 602 8.57 7.64 -20.96
N ASP A 603 7.48 8.37 -21.15
CA ASP A 603 7.36 9.75 -20.71
C ASP A 603 6.86 9.84 -19.26
N TYR A 604 7.66 10.44 -18.39
CA TYR A 604 7.34 10.68 -16.98
C TYR A 604 7.26 12.18 -16.65
N SER A 605 6.99 13.02 -17.65
CA SER A 605 6.91 14.49 -17.51
C SER A 605 5.91 14.94 -16.44
N ASP A 606 4.82 14.19 -16.23
CA ASP A 606 3.83 14.42 -15.16
C ASP A 606 4.44 14.38 -13.75
N TYR A 607 5.58 13.70 -13.58
CA TYR A 607 6.32 13.57 -12.33
C TYR A 607 7.55 14.49 -12.25
N SER A 608 7.67 15.47 -13.15
CA SER A 608 8.80 16.42 -13.20
C SER A 608 9.00 17.25 -11.93
N TYR A 609 8.00 17.29 -11.04
CA TYR A 609 8.09 17.93 -9.73
C TYR A 609 8.91 17.15 -8.70
N ALA A 610 9.22 15.88 -8.97
CA ALA A 610 9.95 15.03 -8.05
C ALA A 610 11.37 15.56 -7.82
N THR A 611 11.79 15.60 -6.55
CA THR A 611 13.13 16.08 -6.16
C THR A 611 14.25 15.11 -6.57
N ASP A 612 13.99 13.80 -6.55
CA ASP A 612 15.01 12.78 -6.87
C ASP A 612 15.06 12.49 -8.37
N SER A 613 13.99 11.92 -8.91
CA SER A 613 13.82 11.60 -10.32
C SER A 613 12.33 11.42 -10.64
N PRO A 614 11.84 11.98 -11.77
CA PRO A 614 10.45 11.78 -12.22
C PRO A 614 10.09 10.31 -12.40
N VAL A 615 11.04 9.49 -12.87
CA VAL A 615 10.83 8.05 -13.07
C VAL A 615 10.62 7.34 -11.74
N LEU A 616 11.42 7.67 -10.72
CA LEU A 616 11.28 7.07 -9.39
C LEU A 616 9.94 7.43 -8.75
N GLU A 617 9.51 8.68 -8.87
CA GLU A 617 8.21 9.12 -8.35
C GLU A 617 7.04 8.46 -9.10
N GLY A 618 7.11 8.41 -10.43
CA GLY A 618 6.11 7.69 -11.23
C GLY A 618 6.02 6.22 -10.84
N ILE A 619 7.15 5.54 -10.63
CA ILE A 619 7.15 4.16 -10.13
C ILE A 619 6.47 4.07 -8.76
N ARG A 620 6.86 4.92 -7.80
CA ARG A 620 6.29 4.89 -6.44
C ARG A 620 4.79 5.05 -6.45
N LEU A 621 4.27 6.02 -7.20
CA LEU A 621 2.85 6.35 -7.22
C LEU A 621 2.04 5.33 -8.01
N GLU A 622 2.46 4.99 -9.23
CA GLU A 622 1.69 4.09 -10.09
C GLU A 622 1.76 2.63 -9.63
N LEU A 623 2.93 2.13 -9.22
CA LEU A 623 3.02 0.79 -8.64
C LEU A 623 2.42 0.78 -7.23
N GLY A 624 2.56 1.87 -6.48
CA GLY A 624 1.94 2.04 -5.17
C GLY A 624 0.41 1.98 -5.21
N GLU A 625 -0.22 2.55 -6.22
CA GLU A 625 -1.67 2.44 -6.44
C GLU A 625 -2.07 0.97 -6.65
N ARG A 626 -1.38 0.26 -7.56
CA ARG A 626 -1.63 -1.16 -7.86
C ARG A 626 -1.43 -2.05 -6.64
N VAL A 627 -0.32 -1.88 -5.92
CA VAL A 627 -0.02 -2.64 -4.70
C VAL A 627 -1.07 -2.37 -3.62
N ASN A 628 -1.46 -1.12 -3.40
CA ASN A 628 -2.52 -0.79 -2.44
C ASN A 628 -3.86 -1.44 -2.84
N ALA A 629 -4.23 -1.40 -4.13
CA ALA A 629 -5.44 -2.05 -4.62
C ALA A 629 -5.40 -3.59 -4.47
N ALA A 630 -4.22 -4.19 -4.59
CA ALA A 630 -4.03 -5.62 -4.40
C ALA A 630 -4.24 -6.03 -2.93
N VAL A 631 -3.66 -5.29 -1.98
CA VAL A 631 -3.62 -5.70 -0.56
C VAL A 631 -4.74 -5.15 0.31
N LYS A 632 -5.30 -3.99 -0.04
CA LYS A 632 -6.34 -3.33 0.76
C LYS A 632 -7.74 -3.67 0.28
N GLY A 633 -8.72 -3.41 1.14
CA GLY A 633 -10.13 -3.62 0.87
C GLY A 633 -10.53 -5.07 1.08
N ARG A 634 -11.84 -5.33 0.95
CA ARG A 634 -12.37 -6.68 1.09
C ARG A 634 -11.79 -7.59 0.01
N GLY A 635 -11.47 -8.83 0.36
CA GLY A 635 -10.79 -9.73 -0.58
C GLY A 635 -9.31 -9.40 -0.83
N GLY A 636 -8.69 -8.52 -0.03
CA GLY A 636 -7.28 -8.12 -0.18
C GLY A 636 -6.29 -9.29 -0.09
N LEU A 637 -5.26 -9.25 -0.93
CA LEU A 637 -4.09 -10.11 -0.80
C LEU A 637 -3.34 -9.78 0.50
N ARG A 638 -2.69 -10.77 1.09
CA ARG A 638 -1.86 -10.52 2.28
C ARG A 638 -0.64 -9.68 1.91
N ARG A 639 -0.35 -8.63 2.68
CA ARG A 639 0.77 -7.71 2.42
C ARG A 639 2.13 -8.41 2.40
N TRP A 640 2.33 -9.41 3.25
CA TRP A 640 3.57 -10.20 3.30
C TRP A 640 3.82 -11.09 2.07
N LEU A 641 2.83 -11.22 1.17
CA LEU A 641 2.97 -11.98 -0.08
C LEU A 641 3.44 -11.10 -1.25
N VAL A 642 3.57 -9.78 -1.10
CA VAL A 642 3.92 -8.91 -2.23
C VAL A 642 5.42 -8.60 -2.26
N ILE A 643 6.03 -8.81 -3.41
CA ILE A 643 7.35 -8.31 -3.81
C ILE A 643 7.13 -7.26 -4.90
N VAL A 644 7.87 -6.16 -4.87
CA VAL A 644 7.74 -5.09 -5.86
C VAL A 644 8.92 -5.10 -6.83
N ASP A 645 8.65 -4.89 -8.12
CA ASP A 645 9.70 -4.72 -9.14
C ASP A 645 9.52 -3.36 -9.83
N PRO A 646 10.51 -2.45 -9.80
CA PRO A 646 10.41 -1.18 -10.50
C PRO A 646 10.42 -1.30 -12.03
N GLY A 647 10.67 -2.49 -12.60
CA GLY A 647 10.56 -2.79 -14.01
C GLY A 647 11.70 -2.21 -14.83
N VAL A 648 12.95 -2.55 -14.49
CA VAL A 648 14.12 -2.13 -15.28
C VAL A 648 14.01 -2.70 -16.71
N GLY A 649 14.12 -1.81 -17.69
CA GLY A 649 13.95 -2.09 -19.11
C GLY A 649 12.50 -2.03 -19.60
N PHE A 650 11.53 -1.69 -18.74
CA PHE A 650 10.12 -1.53 -19.11
C PHE A 650 9.65 -0.09 -18.93
N SER A 651 9.13 0.49 -20.02
CA SER A 651 8.57 1.84 -20.05
C SER A 651 9.52 2.91 -19.53
N LYS A 652 10.83 2.72 -19.67
CA LYS A 652 11.88 3.65 -19.20
C LYS A 652 12.86 3.95 -20.32
N THR A 653 13.38 5.18 -20.32
CA THR A 653 14.54 5.57 -21.14
C THR A 653 15.83 4.95 -20.58
N VAL A 654 16.95 5.09 -21.29
CA VAL A 654 18.26 4.65 -20.75
C VAL A 654 18.53 5.34 -19.41
N GLU A 655 18.34 6.66 -19.35
CA GLU A 655 18.54 7.43 -18.11
C GLU A 655 17.56 7.01 -17.01
N GLY A 656 16.29 6.78 -17.34
CA GLY A 656 15.32 6.30 -16.36
C GLY A 656 15.68 4.92 -15.77
N ASN A 657 16.33 4.05 -16.55
CA ASN A 657 16.85 2.79 -16.01
C ASN A 657 18.06 3.03 -15.08
N LEU A 658 18.94 3.97 -15.42
CA LEU A 658 20.07 4.35 -14.58
C LEU A 658 19.59 4.98 -13.26
N ASP A 659 18.55 5.80 -13.27
CA ASP A 659 17.97 6.36 -12.03
C ASP A 659 17.50 5.27 -11.06
N VAL A 660 16.86 4.22 -11.57
CA VAL A 660 16.47 3.05 -10.76
C VAL A 660 17.70 2.34 -10.19
N LEU A 661 18.80 2.23 -10.94
CA LEU A 661 20.02 1.56 -10.45
C LEU A 661 20.85 2.43 -9.50
N ARG A 662 20.81 3.76 -9.64
CA ARG A 662 21.51 4.70 -8.75
C ARG A 662 20.80 4.90 -7.42
N SER A 663 19.46 4.88 -7.43
CA SER A 663 18.64 5.32 -6.28
C SER A 663 17.42 4.43 -6.01
N GLY A 664 17.43 3.18 -6.47
CA GLY A 664 16.30 2.25 -6.36
C GLY A 664 15.80 2.00 -4.94
N MET A 665 16.67 2.13 -3.93
CA MET A 665 16.30 2.03 -2.52
C MET A 665 15.22 3.04 -2.12
N ALA A 666 15.23 4.24 -2.73
CA ALA A 666 14.25 5.29 -2.46
C ALA A 666 12.82 4.92 -2.88
N ILE A 667 12.65 3.90 -3.72
CA ILE A 667 11.33 3.41 -4.14
C ILE A 667 10.60 2.73 -2.98
N VAL A 668 11.33 2.01 -2.12
CA VAL A 668 10.76 1.24 -0.98
C VAL A 668 11.18 1.79 0.38
N ALA A 669 11.86 2.92 0.41
CA ALA A 669 12.33 3.55 1.65
C ALA A 669 11.17 3.83 2.62
N GLU A 670 11.44 3.64 3.91
CA GLU A 670 10.43 3.82 4.96
C GLU A 670 10.06 5.29 5.11
N ASN A 671 8.89 5.66 4.59
CA ASN A 671 8.38 7.03 4.59
C ASN A 671 6.84 6.99 4.62
N GLU A 672 6.21 7.86 5.42
CA GLU A 672 4.75 7.97 5.53
C GLU A 672 4.04 8.20 4.19
N ARG A 673 4.70 8.92 3.28
CA ARG A 673 4.13 9.28 1.98
C ARG A 673 4.45 8.26 0.90
N ASN A 674 5.25 7.23 1.21
CA ASN A 674 5.64 6.23 0.25
C ASN A 674 4.70 5.00 0.35
N PRO A 675 3.82 4.76 -0.64
CA PRO A 675 2.91 3.62 -0.63
C PRO A 675 3.64 2.27 -0.71
N LEU A 676 4.89 2.27 -1.19
CA LEU A 676 5.74 1.07 -1.30
C LEU A 676 6.73 0.93 -0.12
N SER A 677 6.55 1.71 0.94
CA SER A 677 7.38 1.68 2.15
C SER A 677 7.52 0.26 2.71
N GLY A 678 8.75 -0.25 2.74
CA GLY A 678 9.12 -1.49 3.41
C GLY A 678 8.88 -2.78 2.61
N TYR A 679 8.34 -2.71 1.40
CA TYR A 679 8.22 -3.88 0.53
C TYR A 679 9.59 -4.38 0.07
N PRO A 680 9.76 -5.70 -0.07
CA PRO A 680 10.97 -6.29 -0.66
C PRO A 680 11.00 -5.98 -2.16
N GLN A 681 12.18 -5.67 -2.68
CA GLN A 681 12.36 -5.28 -4.08
C GLN A 681 13.07 -6.37 -4.88
N LEU A 682 12.51 -6.71 -6.05
CA LEU A 682 13.19 -7.47 -7.10
C LEU A 682 13.75 -6.51 -8.15
N ILE A 683 14.96 -6.78 -8.66
CA ILE A 683 15.56 -6.03 -9.77
C ILE A 683 16.03 -6.98 -10.88
N GLY A 684 15.46 -6.84 -12.08
CA GLY A 684 15.84 -7.61 -13.27
C GLY A 684 16.58 -6.79 -14.33
N THR A 685 17.92 -6.80 -14.30
CA THR A 685 18.78 -6.05 -15.26
C THR A 685 19.39 -6.93 -16.35
N SER A 686 19.31 -8.25 -16.20
CA SER A 686 20.09 -9.19 -17.00
C SER A 686 19.80 -9.11 -18.50
N ARG A 687 20.87 -8.90 -19.28
CA ARG A 687 20.90 -8.86 -20.75
C ARG A 687 20.01 -7.79 -21.41
N LYS A 688 19.48 -6.82 -20.66
CA LYS A 688 18.56 -5.79 -21.15
C LYS A 688 19.20 -4.88 -22.20
N SER A 689 18.38 -4.34 -23.12
CA SER A 689 18.83 -3.52 -24.25
C SER A 689 19.49 -2.20 -23.84
N PHE A 690 19.06 -1.56 -22.75
CA PHE A 690 19.67 -0.30 -22.30
C PHE A 690 21.16 -0.47 -21.97
N LEU A 691 21.60 -1.65 -21.52
CA LEU A 691 23.02 -1.96 -21.33
C LEU A 691 23.78 -1.98 -22.66
N GLY A 692 23.18 -2.58 -23.70
CA GLY A 692 23.73 -2.55 -25.05
C GLY A 692 23.82 -1.12 -25.61
N ASN A 693 22.79 -0.31 -25.36
CA ASN A 693 22.78 1.10 -25.78
C ASN A 693 23.86 1.94 -25.10
N ILE A 694 24.23 1.62 -23.85
CA ILE A 694 25.35 2.27 -23.16
C ILE A 694 26.67 1.83 -23.81
N LEU A 695 26.86 0.52 -24.02
CA LEU A 695 28.10 -0.01 -24.59
C LEU A 695 28.35 0.45 -26.03
N ALA A 696 27.30 0.75 -26.80
CA ALA A 696 27.37 1.23 -28.17
C ALA A 696 27.76 2.72 -28.28
N GLN A 697 27.72 3.48 -27.19
CA GLN A 697 28.11 4.90 -27.20
C GLN A 697 29.63 5.04 -27.25
N SER A 698 30.10 5.91 -28.14
CA SER A 698 31.50 6.33 -28.20
C SER A 698 31.78 7.42 -27.16
N ASP A 699 32.99 7.46 -26.63
CA ASP A 699 33.42 8.51 -25.72
C ASP A 699 33.54 9.86 -26.45
N PRO A 700 33.25 10.99 -25.79
CA PRO A 700 33.37 12.32 -26.39
C PRO A 700 34.78 12.65 -26.90
N ASP A 701 35.81 12.05 -26.30
CA ASP A 701 37.22 12.22 -26.66
C ASP A 701 37.71 11.17 -27.68
N GLY A 702 36.85 10.24 -28.09
CA GLY A 702 37.13 9.19 -29.08
C GLY A 702 38.00 8.04 -28.58
N THR A 703 38.31 7.96 -27.28
CA THR A 703 39.18 6.90 -26.72
C THR A 703 38.51 5.52 -26.76
N TYR A 704 37.21 5.45 -26.53
CA TYR A 704 36.37 4.29 -26.77
C TYR A 704 35.39 4.56 -27.92
N GLN A 705 35.35 3.66 -28.91
CA GLN A 705 34.53 3.85 -30.11
C GLN A 705 33.09 3.34 -29.96
N GLY A 706 32.74 2.71 -28.84
CA GLY A 706 31.47 1.99 -28.70
C GLY A 706 31.53 0.59 -29.31
N ARG A 707 30.65 -0.30 -28.83
CA ARG A 707 30.52 -1.69 -29.29
C ARG A 707 29.06 -2.12 -29.26
N GLU A 708 28.51 -2.47 -30.42
CA GLU A 708 27.22 -3.15 -30.50
C GLU A 708 27.31 -4.55 -29.89
N THR A 709 26.27 -4.97 -29.19
CA THR A 709 26.26 -6.24 -28.45
C THR A 709 24.94 -6.96 -28.59
N GLU A 710 25.03 -8.28 -28.76
CA GLU A 710 23.91 -9.18 -28.60
C GLU A 710 23.59 -9.40 -27.12
N PRO A 711 22.34 -9.79 -26.75
CA PRO A 711 21.96 -10.02 -25.35
C PRO A 711 22.92 -10.91 -24.56
N ARG A 712 23.45 -11.97 -25.19
CA ARG A 712 24.41 -12.92 -24.58
C ARG A 712 25.80 -12.32 -24.30
N GLU A 713 26.17 -11.22 -24.96
CA GLU A 713 27.47 -10.57 -24.80
C GLU A 713 27.48 -9.51 -23.69
N ARG A 714 26.33 -9.32 -23.01
CA ARG A 714 26.12 -8.29 -21.98
C ARG A 714 26.38 -8.80 -20.56
N GLY A 715 27.13 -9.88 -20.38
CA GLY A 715 27.42 -10.49 -19.08
C GLY A 715 28.10 -9.52 -18.11
N TRP A 716 29.20 -8.87 -18.52
CA TRP A 716 29.91 -7.89 -17.69
C TRP A 716 29.11 -6.63 -17.39
N ALA A 717 28.34 -6.15 -18.37
CA ALA A 717 27.41 -5.02 -18.14
C ALA A 717 26.30 -5.41 -17.15
N THR A 718 25.83 -6.66 -17.20
CA THR A 718 24.89 -7.21 -16.22
C THR A 718 25.54 -7.28 -14.83
N ALA A 719 26.79 -7.72 -14.70
CA ALA A 719 27.51 -7.76 -13.43
C ALA A 719 27.57 -6.38 -12.75
N ALA A 720 27.85 -5.32 -13.53
CA ALA A 720 27.85 -3.95 -13.03
C ALA A 720 26.46 -3.53 -12.52
N ALA A 721 25.41 -3.81 -13.30
CA ALA A 721 24.04 -3.47 -12.94
C ALA A 721 23.52 -4.27 -11.72
N VAL A 722 23.86 -5.56 -11.62
CA VAL A 722 23.51 -6.41 -10.46
C VAL A 722 24.23 -5.92 -9.20
N SER A 723 25.51 -5.57 -9.28
CA SER A 723 26.23 -4.97 -8.15
C SER A 723 25.54 -3.69 -7.65
N SER A 724 25.12 -2.82 -8.58
CA SER A 724 24.35 -1.61 -8.26
C SER A 724 23.02 -1.95 -7.59
N ALA A 725 22.28 -2.95 -8.09
CA ALA A 725 21.02 -3.37 -7.50
C ALA A 725 21.19 -3.86 -6.04
N VAL A 726 22.23 -4.65 -5.77
CA VAL A 726 22.56 -5.11 -4.41
C VAL A 726 22.92 -3.93 -3.50
N GLN A 727 23.73 -2.98 -3.99
CA GLN A 727 24.05 -1.74 -3.26
C GLN A 727 22.77 -0.94 -2.91
N GLN A 728 21.81 -0.88 -3.83
CA GLN A 728 20.50 -0.27 -3.61
C GLN A 728 19.54 -1.13 -2.78
N SER A 729 20.06 -2.16 -2.11
CA SER A 729 19.32 -3.04 -1.19
C SER A 729 18.22 -3.87 -1.86
N ALA A 730 18.40 -4.25 -3.13
CA ALA A 730 17.57 -5.27 -3.75
C ALA A 730 17.51 -6.53 -2.87
N THR A 731 16.29 -7.03 -2.67
CA THR A 731 16.06 -8.29 -1.95
C THR A 731 16.28 -9.47 -2.90
N VAL A 732 15.86 -9.33 -4.15
CA VAL A 732 15.99 -10.35 -5.20
C VAL A 732 16.63 -9.74 -6.44
N VAL A 733 17.52 -10.47 -7.10
CA VAL A 733 17.99 -10.12 -8.46
C VAL A 733 17.61 -11.21 -9.44
N ARG A 734 17.08 -10.82 -10.62
CA ARG A 734 16.66 -11.75 -11.68
C ARG A 734 17.72 -11.81 -12.79
N VAL A 735 18.27 -13.00 -13.02
CA VAL A 735 19.45 -13.22 -13.86
C VAL A 735 19.35 -14.45 -14.75
N HIS A 736 20.00 -14.42 -15.91
CA HIS A 736 20.14 -15.59 -16.80
C HIS A 736 21.37 -16.44 -16.44
N ASP A 737 22.49 -15.77 -16.18
CA ASP A 737 23.83 -16.36 -15.96
C ASP A 737 24.08 -16.52 -14.45
N VAL A 738 23.51 -17.57 -13.85
CA VAL A 738 23.42 -17.75 -12.38
C VAL A 738 24.80 -17.92 -11.73
N LEU A 739 25.72 -18.63 -12.39
CA LEU A 739 27.05 -18.88 -11.82
C LEU A 739 27.83 -17.58 -11.66
N GLU A 740 27.98 -16.84 -12.76
CA GLU A 740 28.72 -15.59 -12.82
C GLU A 740 28.05 -14.52 -11.94
N MET A 741 26.73 -14.39 -12.02
CA MET A 741 26.01 -13.40 -11.21
C MET A 741 25.95 -13.81 -9.73
N GLY A 742 26.02 -15.10 -9.41
CA GLY A 742 26.14 -15.58 -8.04
C GLY A 742 27.43 -15.11 -7.38
N ASP A 743 28.55 -15.12 -8.10
CA ASP A 743 29.81 -14.57 -7.59
C ASP A 743 29.75 -13.05 -7.41
N VAL A 744 29.14 -12.35 -8.36
CA VAL A 744 28.89 -10.91 -8.26
C VAL A 744 28.05 -10.59 -7.03
N VAL A 745 26.95 -11.31 -6.81
CA VAL A 745 26.07 -11.13 -5.65
C VAL A 745 26.80 -11.41 -4.35
N ARG A 746 27.62 -12.47 -4.26
CA ARG A 746 28.40 -12.79 -3.05
C ARG A 746 29.37 -11.67 -2.69
N VAL A 747 30.09 -11.13 -3.67
CA VAL A 747 31.02 -10.01 -3.46
C VAL A 747 30.26 -8.74 -3.10
N ALA A 748 29.18 -8.44 -3.82
CA ALA A 748 28.32 -7.29 -3.55
C ALA A 748 27.70 -7.34 -2.15
N ASP A 749 27.19 -8.50 -1.73
CA ASP A 749 26.68 -8.71 -0.38
C ASP A 749 27.80 -8.53 0.65
N ALA A 750 29.02 -9.01 0.40
CA ALA A 750 30.14 -8.78 1.32
C ALA A 750 30.50 -7.30 1.49
N LEU A 751 30.37 -6.50 0.42
CA LEU A 751 30.66 -5.07 0.39
C LEU A 751 29.59 -4.22 1.08
N TRP A 752 28.31 -4.50 0.82
CA TRP A 752 27.20 -3.61 1.21
C TRP A 752 26.22 -4.21 2.19
N LYS A 753 26.26 -5.53 2.40
CA LYS A 753 25.34 -6.22 3.29
C LYS A 753 25.97 -6.70 4.57
#